data_AF-A0A517QQN6-F1
#
_entry.id   AF-A0A517QQN6-F1
#
_cell.length_a   1.000
_cell.length_b   1.000
_cell.length_c   1.000
_cell.angle_alpha   90.00
_cell.angle_beta   90.00
_cell.angle_gamma   90.00
#
_symmetry.space_group_name_H-M   'P 1'
#
loop_
_entity.id
_entity.type
_entity.pdbx_description
1 polymer ?
#
loop_
_entity_poly.entity_id
_entity_poly.type
_entity_poly.pdbx_seq_one_letter_code
_entity_poly.pdbx_strand_id
1 'polypeptide(L)'
;MNITTSATRHSYLLIFLVSMCCNPWQSAVRADTPAAQTGSNQVLSSPTYAIRAIQDAHSNNTPVVVRQGELDALINTDGGGACPISAALIAMQTLRSMTGQPLHPKPHQYALQLFQTHPELKEGRITNDRFVNLFDWMADQIPGYKVQVDFVSARNSIHANTGPYWSDSEGPDLTIKGGELTILAYTVTTNGGNVLGRHFVLLKDLGDTQIRVLNPGKPMKDYQFTVEKRDSPAIKYKRVYFESPGQMSSNPLVLELNTVFKVRLFPSEMVPPSTPSLTVNQVKTAIDELAEQLRSEGKLTSPREWRRRGATFGLPGLDLPASVGGSGWSAEQMLEIFRHAGRYNLNLRDVVGGAHGRPAVKMDSPVAEVALKQLVAGNAYFAVAITEENAGTDTKSMQSRAVKDGDGFRLTGSKLWNARLRQATHVVLYTSSADGSSNDRTAFLLPIDHPGLEIVDRYAHGLTGNSFGGLKFDNMYVGPEHLIGDDGSGGELFEEHFLYWRLMQAAAAIGCGERALEIMAERIRQRHVFGGPIGRFTHLQQPIGKNLTRLRMALALAREAARFYDRGDFDAAEPLVNGIKAEGVEIALEACDEAMRAHGALGYSRDVDLGDRVRDLMGLRIADGTTDVMRMTVVREKYGFDLWEMSVRSFSGGKTNARGE
;
A
#
# COMPACT_ATOMS: atom_id res chain seq x y z
N MET A 1 39.74 46.99 -16.60
CA MET A 1 38.54 47.83 -16.47
C MET A 1 37.73 47.30 -15.28
N ASN A 2 37.68 48.09 -14.20
CA ASN A 2 36.78 48.13 -13.01
C ASN A 2 36.32 46.79 -12.39
N ILE A 3 36.81 46.33 -11.22
CA ILE A 3 36.60 46.80 -9.81
C ILE A 3 35.09 47.01 -9.53
N THR A 4 34.40 46.22 -8.68
CA THR A 4 34.28 46.38 -7.20
C THR A 4 33.56 45.17 -6.54
N THR A 5 34.19 44.50 -5.54
CA THR A 5 33.86 44.46 -4.06
C THR A 5 32.56 43.74 -3.65
N SER A 6 32.43 42.98 -2.56
CA SER A 6 33.31 42.61 -1.42
C SER A 6 32.68 41.45 -0.64
N ALA A 7 33.52 40.64 -0.02
CA ALA A 7 33.20 39.64 1.00
C ALA A 7 33.14 40.24 2.42
N THR A 8 32.36 39.61 3.33
CA THR A 8 32.62 39.50 4.80
C THR A 8 31.61 38.52 5.41
N ARG A 9 31.97 37.27 5.73
CA ARG A 9 32.29 36.70 7.07
C ARG A 9 31.76 37.48 8.29
N HIS A 10 31.01 36.82 9.19
CA HIS A 10 31.49 36.28 10.48
C HIS A 10 30.37 35.60 11.30
N SER A 11 30.68 34.43 11.84
CA SER A 11 30.02 33.76 12.97
C SER A 11 30.51 34.38 14.30
N TYR A 12 29.69 34.44 15.35
CA TYR A 12 30.08 34.21 16.77
C TYR A 12 28.87 34.20 17.73
N LEU A 13 28.89 33.19 18.61
CA LEU A 13 28.29 32.99 19.95
C LEU A 13 27.72 34.22 20.71
N LEU A 14 26.62 34.03 21.46
CA LEU A 14 26.51 34.38 22.89
C LEU A 14 25.25 33.83 23.60
N ILE A 15 25.44 33.42 24.86
CA ILE A 15 24.50 32.82 25.82
C ILE A 15 24.23 33.85 26.96
N PHE A 16 23.07 33.72 27.63
CA PHE A 16 22.73 34.02 29.06
C PHE A 16 21.90 35.26 29.46
N LEU A 17 20.75 34.96 30.14
CA LEU A 17 20.13 35.53 31.37
C LEU A 17 18.58 35.51 31.26
N VAL A 18 17.83 34.56 31.83
CA VAL A 18 17.33 34.41 33.23
C VAL A 18 16.60 35.65 33.80
N SER A 19 15.28 35.56 33.99
CA SER A 19 14.62 35.72 35.31
C SER A 19 13.14 35.32 35.34
N MET A 20 12.85 34.38 36.26
CA MET A 20 11.72 34.20 37.20
C MET A 20 10.28 34.64 36.87
N CYS A 21 9.31 33.73 37.04
CA CYS A 21 8.49 33.68 38.27
C CYS A 21 7.55 32.44 38.37
N CYS A 22 7.75 31.70 39.47
CA CYS A 22 6.78 31.00 40.34
C CYS A 22 5.91 29.83 39.83
N ASN A 23 6.34 28.63 40.23
CA ASN A 23 5.52 27.50 40.69
C ASN A 23 4.99 27.80 42.13
N PRO A 24 3.89 27.21 42.64
CA PRO A 24 3.97 25.85 43.23
C PRO A 24 2.68 25.02 42.97
N TRP A 25 2.71 23.69 42.91
CA TRP A 25 2.49 22.79 44.05
C TRP A 25 2.66 21.33 43.56
N GLN A 26 3.47 20.55 44.27
CA GLN A 26 3.51 19.08 44.19
C GLN A 26 2.66 18.49 45.32
N SER A 27 1.93 17.41 45.04
CA SER A 27 1.69 16.35 46.03
C SER A 27 1.41 15.01 45.34
N ALA A 28 1.91 13.95 45.96
CA ALA A 28 1.99 12.57 45.47
C ALA A 28 0.76 11.74 45.86
N VAL A 29 0.39 10.75 45.04
CA VAL A 29 -0.37 9.55 45.46
C VAL A 29 0.07 8.34 44.61
N ARG A 30 0.35 7.21 45.30
CA ARG A 30 0.70 5.86 44.79
C ARG A 30 -0.55 5.00 44.57
N ALA A 31 -0.33 3.80 44.01
CA ALA A 31 -1.13 2.54 44.12
C ALA A 31 -2.12 2.29 42.95
N ASP A 32 -2.29 1.10 42.35
CA ASP A 32 -1.85 -0.29 42.61
C ASP A 32 -1.95 -1.14 41.32
N THR A 33 -1.26 -2.29 41.29
CA THR A 33 -1.35 -3.34 40.25
C THR A 33 -2.20 -4.51 40.75
N PRO A 34 -2.96 -5.23 39.88
CA PRO A 34 -3.28 -6.62 40.17
C PRO A 34 -3.02 -7.63 39.02
N ALA A 35 -2.24 -8.64 39.40
CA ALA A 35 -2.26 -10.09 39.16
C ALA A 35 -2.85 -10.72 37.87
N ALA A 36 -2.06 -11.66 37.33
CA ALA A 36 -2.41 -12.64 36.31
C ALA A 36 -3.17 -13.86 36.88
N GLN A 37 -4.07 -14.45 36.08
CA GLN A 37 -4.51 -15.84 36.22
C GLN A 37 -4.61 -16.55 34.86
N THR A 38 -4.20 -17.81 34.91
CA THR A 38 -4.01 -18.84 33.87
C THR A 38 -5.28 -19.62 33.53
N GLY A 39 -5.39 -20.17 32.30
CA GLY A 39 -6.15 -21.40 32.04
C GLY A 39 -7.00 -21.43 30.76
N SER A 40 -6.65 -22.35 29.87
CA SER A 40 -7.26 -22.66 28.56
C SER A 40 -8.70 -23.18 28.61
N ASN A 41 -9.53 -22.75 27.64
CA ASN A 41 -10.43 -23.63 26.88
C ASN A 41 -10.99 -22.91 25.65
N GLN A 42 -10.75 -23.48 24.47
CA GLN A 42 -11.38 -23.09 23.21
C GLN A 42 -12.88 -23.39 23.26
N VAL A 43 -13.70 -22.34 23.18
CA VAL A 43 -15.09 -22.37 22.69
C VAL A 43 -15.32 -21.04 21.96
N LEU A 44 -15.53 -21.07 20.65
CA LEU A 44 -15.88 -19.85 19.89
C LEU A 44 -17.38 -19.56 20.04
N SER A 45 -17.77 -18.46 20.72
CA SER A 45 -19.11 -17.84 20.60
C SER A 45 -19.26 -16.45 21.27
N SER A 46 -19.97 -15.54 20.57
CA SER A 46 -20.65 -14.29 21.03
C SER A 46 -19.78 -13.02 21.29
N PRO A 47 -20.24 -11.84 20.81
CA PRO A 47 -19.44 -10.73 20.27
C PRO A 47 -18.69 -9.92 21.34
N THR A 48 -17.41 -9.63 21.06
CA THR A 48 -16.57 -8.53 21.57
C THR A 48 -17.18 -7.80 22.78
N TYR A 49 -17.14 -8.40 23.98
CA TYR A 49 -17.87 -7.94 25.17
C TYR A 49 -17.22 -6.68 25.79
N ALA A 50 -17.19 -5.60 25.01
CA ALA A 50 -16.16 -4.56 24.91
C ALA A 50 -15.03 -4.97 23.96
N ILE A 51 -14.53 -4.02 23.14
CA ILE A 51 -13.12 -4.00 22.67
C ILE A 51 -12.14 -3.99 23.89
N ARG A 52 -12.75 -3.91 25.09
CA ARG A 52 -12.40 -4.30 26.45
C ARG A 52 -11.02 -3.89 26.80
N ALA A 53 -10.98 -2.75 27.47
CA ALA A 53 -9.83 -1.87 27.48
C ALA A 53 -9.68 -1.26 26.08
N ILE A 54 -10.14 -0.02 25.91
CA ILE A 54 -9.76 0.87 24.80
C ILE A 54 -8.24 0.95 24.83
N GLN A 55 -7.55 -0.06 24.28
CA GLN A 55 -6.18 -0.47 24.60
C GLN A 55 -5.69 0.17 25.90
N ASP A 56 -6.22 -0.27 27.06
CA ASP A 56 -5.95 0.35 28.36
C ASP A 56 -4.46 0.70 28.44
N ALA A 57 -4.19 1.99 28.58
CA ALA A 57 -2.91 2.56 28.98
C ALA A 57 -1.74 2.67 27.96
N HIS A 58 -1.77 2.21 26.72
CA HIS A 58 -0.48 1.97 26.04
C HIS A 58 -0.46 2.22 24.52
N SER A 59 0.59 2.76 23.90
CA SER A 59 1.87 3.29 24.37
C SER A 59 2.54 3.98 23.19
N ASN A 60 2.93 5.25 23.39
CA ASN A 60 3.89 6.02 22.62
C ASN A 60 3.71 6.10 21.09
N ASN A 61 2.87 7.02 20.60
CA ASN A 61 3.24 7.80 19.42
C ASN A 61 2.45 9.11 19.24
N THR A 62 2.84 10.10 20.05
CA THR A 62 2.70 11.58 19.95
C THR A 62 1.36 12.22 19.50
N PRO A 63 0.77 13.14 20.29
CA PRO A 63 -0.40 13.92 19.87
C PRO A 63 -0.10 14.83 18.67
N VAL A 64 -1.03 14.88 17.71
CA VAL A 64 -1.02 15.91 16.65
C VAL A 64 -1.66 17.19 17.18
N VAL A 65 -0.85 18.26 17.27
CA VAL A 65 -1.33 19.61 17.57
C VAL A 65 -1.70 20.27 16.24
N VAL A 66 -3.00 20.50 16.02
CA VAL A 66 -3.47 21.33 14.90
C VAL A 66 -3.02 22.76 15.16
N ARG A 67 -2.15 23.30 14.31
CA ARG A 67 -1.68 24.69 14.45
C ARG A 67 -2.72 25.62 13.84
N GLN A 68 -2.97 26.76 14.49
CA GLN A 68 -3.93 27.77 13.99
C GLN A 68 -3.68 28.13 12.51
N GLY A 69 -2.41 28.26 12.09
CA GLY A 69 -2.02 28.51 10.69
C GLY A 69 -2.47 27.45 9.66
N GLU A 70 -2.73 26.20 10.07
CA GLU A 70 -3.28 25.15 9.19
C GLU A 70 -4.81 25.25 9.04
N LEU A 71 -5.47 25.92 9.99
CA LEU A 71 -6.92 26.18 10.00
C LEU A 71 -7.27 27.51 9.33
N ASP A 72 -6.34 28.47 9.33
CA ASP A 72 -6.58 29.83 8.84
C ASP A 72 -6.96 29.88 7.35
N ALA A 73 -6.53 28.89 6.56
CA ALA A 73 -6.92 28.74 5.14
C ALA A 73 -8.38 28.29 4.94
N LEU A 74 -9.03 27.75 5.96
CA LEU A 74 -10.45 27.33 5.93
C LEU A 74 -11.37 28.34 6.62
N ILE A 75 -10.86 29.03 7.64
CA ILE A 75 -11.64 29.93 8.49
C ILE A 75 -11.96 31.26 7.78
N ASN A 76 -11.14 31.70 6.83
CA ASN A 76 -11.15 33.09 6.37
C ASN A 76 -11.84 33.38 5.02
N THR A 77 -12.48 32.42 4.34
CA THR A 77 -13.18 32.74 3.08
C THR A 77 -14.68 32.48 3.06
N ASP A 78 -15.21 31.41 3.70
CA ASP A 78 -16.60 30.98 3.37
C ASP A 78 -17.48 30.56 4.57
N GLY A 79 -17.10 30.91 5.81
CA GLY A 79 -17.92 30.64 7.00
C GLY A 79 -17.92 29.18 7.51
N GLY A 80 -17.11 28.30 6.91
CA GLY A 80 -16.81 26.96 7.41
C GLY A 80 -15.81 27.00 8.58
N GLY A 81 -16.28 27.26 9.80
CA GLY A 81 -15.45 27.19 11.02
C GLY A 81 -14.93 25.77 11.32
N ALA A 82 -14.43 25.50 12.53
CA ALA A 82 -13.89 24.19 12.97
C ALA A 82 -14.83 22.95 12.84
N CYS A 83 -16.07 23.13 12.35
CA CYS A 83 -17.13 22.13 12.25
C CYS A 83 -16.87 21.04 11.19
N PRO A 84 -16.55 21.34 9.92
CA PRO A 84 -16.25 20.31 8.92
C PRO A 84 -15.03 19.46 9.30
N ILE A 85 -14.00 20.08 9.88
CA ILE A 85 -12.83 19.35 10.39
C ILE A 85 -13.25 18.39 11.50
N SER A 86 -14.01 18.87 12.49
CA SER A 86 -14.47 18.00 13.59
C SER A 86 -15.32 16.83 13.08
N ALA A 87 -16.15 17.06 12.05
CA ALA A 87 -16.93 16.02 11.39
C ALA A 87 -16.04 14.99 10.66
N ALA A 88 -15.09 15.44 9.85
CA ALA A 88 -14.15 14.56 9.14
C ALA A 88 -13.33 13.71 10.11
N LEU A 89 -12.82 14.32 11.18
CA LEU A 89 -12.02 13.62 12.18
C LEU A 89 -12.83 12.59 12.95
N ILE A 90 -14.06 12.90 13.36
CA ILE A 90 -14.90 11.93 14.09
C ILE A 90 -15.31 10.76 13.19
N ALA A 91 -15.64 11.01 11.91
CA ALA A 91 -16.06 9.96 10.99
C ALA A 91 -14.93 8.97 10.72
N MET A 92 -13.74 9.50 10.43
CA MET A 92 -12.52 8.71 10.27
C MET A 92 -12.18 7.92 11.53
N GLN A 93 -12.22 8.54 12.71
CA GLN A 93 -11.91 7.84 13.96
C GLN A 93 -12.90 6.72 14.23
N THR A 94 -14.19 6.97 14.01
CA THR A 94 -15.26 5.98 14.20
C THR A 94 -15.02 4.76 13.34
N LEU A 95 -14.80 4.94 12.04
CA LEU A 95 -14.60 3.82 11.12
C LEU A 95 -13.33 3.02 11.43
N ARG A 96 -12.22 3.69 11.78
CA ARG A 96 -10.96 3.03 12.16
C ARG A 96 -11.09 2.25 13.45
N SER A 97 -11.74 2.84 14.46
CA SER A 97 -12.05 2.15 15.71
C SER A 97 -12.90 0.90 15.50
N MET A 98 -13.86 0.95 14.57
CA MET A 98 -14.73 -0.20 14.27
C MET A 98 -14.07 -1.28 13.40
N THR A 99 -13.02 -0.93 12.64
CA THR A 99 -12.27 -1.87 11.78
C THR A 99 -10.93 -2.32 12.34
N GLY A 100 -10.55 -1.83 13.52
CA GLY A 100 -9.26 -2.18 14.15
C GLY A 100 -8.04 -1.51 13.50
N GLN A 101 -8.24 -0.47 12.69
CA GLN A 101 -7.14 0.26 12.06
C GLN A 101 -6.44 1.22 13.05
N PRO A 102 -5.10 1.39 12.97
CA PRO A 102 -4.36 2.33 13.83
C PRO A 102 -4.74 3.80 13.55
N LEU A 103 -4.41 4.74 14.45
CA LEU A 103 -4.65 6.19 14.24
C LEU A 103 -3.92 6.72 12.99
N HIS A 104 -4.54 7.67 12.27
CA HIS A 104 -3.86 8.33 11.14
C HIS A 104 -2.75 9.26 11.67
N PRO A 105 -1.52 9.23 11.12
CA PRO A 105 -0.42 10.08 11.61
C PRO A 105 -0.63 11.58 11.36
N LYS A 106 -1.43 11.94 10.34
CA LYS A 106 -1.74 13.33 9.98
C LYS A 106 -3.22 13.51 9.66
N PRO A 107 -4.11 13.37 10.65
CA PRO A 107 -5.55 13.23 10.41
C PRO A 107 -6.18 14.51 9.85
N HIS A 108 -5.63 15.68 10.19
CA HIS A 108 -6.03 16.98 9.65
C HIS A 108 -5.67 17.12 8.16
N GLN A 109 -4.51 16.60 7.71
CA GLN A 109 -4.12 16.65 6.29
C GLN A 109 -5.04 15.79 5.42
N TYR A 110 -5.45 14.63 5.95
CA TYR A 110 -6.43 13.78 5.31
C TYR A 110 -7.79 14.49 5.17
N ALA A 111 -8.27 15.12 6.24
CA ALA A 111 -9.49 15.93 6.19
C ALA A 111 -9.38 17.09 5.18
N LEU A 112 -8.23 17.77 5.12
CA LEU A 112 -7.98 18.84 4.15
C LEU A 112 -8.01 18.35 2.71
N GLN A 113 -7.43 17.18 2.44
CA GLN A 113 -7.47 16.55 1.11
C GLN A 113 -8.91 16.20 0.70
N LEU A 114 -9.70 15.67 1.64
CA LEU A 114 -11.11 15.39 1.39
C LEU A 114 -11.88 16.67 1.03
N PHE A 115 -11.59 17.80 1.69
CA PHE A 115 -12.23 19.07 1.33
C PHE A 115 -11.75 19.67 0.01
N GLN A 116 -10.63 19.21 -0.55
CA GLN A 116 -10.21 19.59 -1.90
C GLN A 116 -11.04 18.88 -2.97
N THR A 117 -11.41 17.62 -2.72
CA THR A 117 -12.23 16.83 -3.66
C THR A 117 -13.74 16.99 -3.41
N HIS A 118 -14.13 17.44 -2.22
CA HIS A 118 -15.51 17.69 -1.78
C HIS A 118 -15.66 19.12 -1.24
N PRO A 119 -15.62 20.15 -2.11
CA PRO A 119 -15.67 21.55 -1.70
C PRO A 119 -16.97 21.93 -0.96
N GLU A 120 -18.07 21.21 -1.18
CA GLU A 120 -19.36 21.38 -0.51
C GLU A 120 -19.27 21.21 1.02
N LEU A 121 -18.24 20.52 1.53
CA LEU A 121 -17.99 20.40 2.96
C LEU A 121 -17.56 21.72 3.60
N LYS A 122 -17.09 22.70 2.81
CA LYS A 122 -16.67 24.02 3.28
C LYS A 122 -17.83 25.01 3.40
N GLU A 123 -18.98 24.69 2.81
CA GLU A 123 -20.14 25.60 2.75
C GLU A 123 -20.91 25.58 4.07
N GLY A 124 -20.60 26.51 4.95
CA GLY A 124 -21.31 26.66 6.22
C GLY A 124 -21.11 25.48 7.18
N ARG A 125 -22.14 25.15 7.97
CA ARG A 125 -22.08 24.05 8.94
C ARG A 125 -22.52 22.75 8.28
N ILE A 126 -21.83 21.66 8.61
CA ILE A 126 -22.16 20.32 8.09
C ILE A 126 -23.59 19.95 8.51
N THR A 127 -24.43 19.61 7.54
CA THR A 127 -25.78 19.06 7.74
C THR A 127 -25.71 17.56 8.03
N ASN A 128 -26.83 16.94 8.43
CA ASN A 128 -26.87 15.49 8.64
C ASN A 128 -26.54 14.71 7.37
N ASP A 129 -27.14 15.09 6.24
CA ASP A 129 -26.92 14.41 4.96
C ASP A 129 -25.45 14.51 4.52
N ARG A 130 -24.84 15.69 4.67
CA ARG A 130 -23.41 15.87 4.39
C ARG A 130 -22.53 15.05 5.32
N PHE A 131 -22.94 14.83 6.57
CA PHE A 131 -22.22 13.99 7.51
C PHE A 131 -22.38 12.49 7.20
N VAL A 132 -23.53 12.05 6.71
CA VAL A 132 -23.73 10.66 6.25
C VAL A 132 -22.90 10.40 4.98
N ASN A 133 -22.96 11.30 4.01
CA ASN A 133 -22.16 11.18 2.78
C ASN A 133 -20.66 11.15 3.08
N LEU A 134 -20.21 11.88 4.09
CA LEU A 134 -18.84 11.85 4.58
C LEU A 134 -18.42 10.44 5.04
N PHE A 135 -19.31 9.71 5.71
CA PHE A 135 -19.08 8.30 6.05
C PHE A 135 -19.02 7.42 4.80
N ASP A 136 -19.92 7.62 3.84
CA ASP A 136 -19.91 6.84 2.59
C ASP A 136 -18.61 7.04 1.80
N TRP A 137 -18.13 8.29 1.66
CA TRP A 137 -16.86 8.59 0.98
C TRP A 137 -15.64 7.98 1.70
N MET A 138 -15.68 7.92 3.03
CA MET A 138 -14.62 7.28 3.80
C MET A 138 -14.76 5.75 3.81
N ALA A 139 -15.97 5.21 3.73
CA ALA A 139 -16.27 3.79 3.68
C ALA A 139 -15.66 3.12 2.44
N ASP A 140 -15.67 3.81 1.29
CA ASP A 140 -15.01 3.35 0.06
C ASP A 140 -13.52 3.05 0.25
N GLN A 141 -12.90 3.64 1.28
CA GLN A 141 -11.49 3.44 1.62
C GLN A 141 -11.27 2.33 2.66
N ILE A 142 -12.33 1.65 3.11
CA ILE A 142 -12.31 0.64 4.17
C ILE A 142 -12.87 -0.67 3.63
N PRO A 143 -12.00 -1.50 3.04
CA PRO A 143 -12.45 -2.65 2.28
C PRO A 143 -13.08 -3.73 3.16
N GLY A 144 -14.07 -4.44 2.61
CA GLY A 144 -14.71 -5.58 3.28
C GLY A 144 -15.85 -5.22 4.24
N TYR A 145 -16.15 -3.93 4.42
CA TYR A 145 -17.25 -3.49 5.28
C TYR A 145 -18.21 -2.58 4.52
N LYS A 146 -19.51 -2.80 4.70
CA LYS A 146 -20.54 -1.82 4.38
C LYS A 146 -20.82 -1.00 5.64
N VAL A 147 -20.72 0.31 5.52
CA VAL A 147 -21.07 1.24 6.59
C VAL A 147 -22.55 1.56 6.50
N GLN A 148 -23.25 1.49 7.63
CA GLN A 148 -24.59 2.05 7.77
C GLN A 148 -24.55 3.14 8.82
N VAL A 149 -25.05 4.32 8.48
CA VAL A 149 -25.22 5.44 9.41
C VAL A 149 -26.70 5.77 9.50
N ASP A 150 -27.30 5.42 10.62
CA ASP A 150 -28.65 5.90 10.96
C ASP A 150 -28.53 7.17 11.81
N PHE A 151 -29.52 8.04 11.77
CA PHE A 151 -29.57 9.18 12.68
C PHE A 151 -30.99 9.51 13.11
N VAL A 152 -31.11 10.11 14.29
CA VAL A 152 -32.34 10.76 14.77
C VAL A 152 -32.00 12.17 15.20
N SER A 153 -32.88 13.14 14.93
CA SER A 153 -32.63 14.54 15.25
C SER A 153 -33.67 15.15 16.19
N ALA A 154 -33.31 16.27 16.79
CA ALA A 154 -34.28 17.14 17.43
C ALA A 154 -35.26 17.68 16.38
N ARG A 155 -36.56 17.72 16.70
CA ARG A 155 -37.57 18.32 15.81
C ARG A 155 -37.20 19.78 15.49
N ASN A 156 -37.34 20.21 14.24
CA ASN A 156 -36.90 21.54 13.78
C ASN A 156 -35.40 21.84 14.02
N SER A 157 -34.54 20.82 14.06
CA SER A 157 -33.10 21.03 14.00
C SER A 157 -32.74 21.68 12.66
N ILE A 158 -32.01 22.80 12.69
CA ILE A 158 -31.55 23.51 11.48
C ILE A 158 -30.57 22.67 10.63
N HIS A 159 -30.10 21.54 11.15
CA HIS A 159 -29.17 20.64 10.47
C HIS A 159 -29.85 19.39 9.88
N ALA A 160 -31.17 19.26 10.06
CA ALA A 160 -31.99 18.15 9.57
C ALA A 160 -33.12 18.69 8.68
N ASN A 161 -33.10 18.34 7.40
CA ASN A 161 -34.12 18.78 6.43
C ASN A 161 -35.40 17.92 6.51
N THR A 162 -35.27 16.66 6.89
CA THR A 162 -36.36 15.66 6.97
C THR A 162 -36.17 14.73 8.18
N GLY A 163 -37.25 14.02 8.57
CA GLY A 163 -37.23 13.07 9.69
C GLY A 163 -36.31 11.86 9.41
N PRO A 164 -35.88 11.13 10.46
CA PRO A 164 -36.61 10.90 11.71
C PRO A 164 -36.21 11.79 12.90
N TYR A 165 -37.18 12.06 13.78
CA TYR A 165 -37.01 12.87 15.00
C TYR A 165 -37.25 12.04 16.26
N TRP A 166 -36.50 12.31 17.33
CA TRP A 166 -36.73 11.67 18.62
C TRP A 166 -37.96 12.23 19.34
N SER A 167 -38.43 11.50 20.37
CA SER A 167 -39.58 11.89 21.18
C SER A 167 -39.33 13.21 21.92
N ASP A 168 -40.32 14.09 21.87
CA ASP A 168 -40.29 15.40 22.51
C ASP A 168 -40.33 15.31 24.05
N SER A 169 -40.82 14.19 24.61
CA SER A 169 -40.85 13.93 26.05
C SER A 169 -39.65 13.09 26.53
N GLU A 170 -39.21 12.13 25.72
CA GLU A 170 -38.21 11.14 26.12
C GLU A 170 -36.79 11.48 25.65
N GLY A 171 -36.62 12.30 24.61
CA GLY A 171 -35.31 12.56 24.01
C GLY A 171 -34.79 11.39 23.16
N PRO A 172 -33.53 11.44 22.68
CA PRO A 172 -32.95 10.36 21.90
C PRO A 172 -32.56 9.16 22.76
N ASP A 173 -32.63 7.97 22.17
CA ASP A 173 -32.04 6.76 22.74
C ASP A 173 -30.50 6.83 22.67
N LEU A 174 -29.86 6.94 23.83
CA LEU A 174 -28.40 6.96 23.98
C LEU A 174 -27.82 5.60 24.41
N THR A 175 -28.65 4.54 24.48
CA THR A 175 -28.20 3.21 24.90
C THR A 175 -27.05 2.72 24.02
N ILE A 176 -25.95 2.33 24.65
CA ILE A 176 -24.78 1.77 23.97
C ILE A 176 -25.04 0.29 23.68
N LYS A 177 -24.94 -0.11 22.41
CA LYS A 177 -25.15 -1.48 21.95
C LYS A 177 -23.86 -2.06 21.38
N GLY A 178 -23.66 -3.37 21.53
CA GLY A 178 -22.53 -4.06 20.90
C GLY A 178 -22.61 -3.97 19.37
N GLY A 179 -21.48 -3.71 18.70
CA GLY A 179 -21.40 -3.58 17.24
C GLY A 179 -21.88 -2.24 16.68
N GLU A 180 -22.19 -1.26 17.55
CA GLU A 180 -22.67 0.07 17.17
C GLU A 180 -21.82 1.14 17.88
N LEU A 181 -21.44 2.20 17.16
CA LEU A 181 -20.86 3.39 17.74
C LEU A 181 -21.84 4.57 17.65
N THR A 182 -21.98 5.31 18.75
CA THR A 182 -22.91 6.43 18.85
C THR A 182 -22.18 7.76 18.81
N ILE A 183 -22.51 8.62 17.84
CA ILE A 183 -21.94 9.98 17.70
C ILE A 183 -23.02 11.00 18.04
N LEU A 184 -22.65 11.95 18.89
CA LEU A 184 -23.52 13.04 19.33
C LEU A 184 -23.09 14.32 18.62
N ALA A 185 -24.04 14.98 17.96
CA ALA A 185 -23.85 16.30 17.39
C ALA A 185 -24.63 17.35 18.18
N TYR A 186 -23.95 18.37 18.69
CA TYR A 186 -24.57 19.43 19.48
C TYR A 186 -24.16 20.82 18.96
N THR A 187 -25.04 21.79 19.17
CA THR A 187 -24.87 23.19 18.76
C THR A 187 -24.43 23.99 19.98
N VAL A 188 -23.44 24.85 19.81
CA VAL A 188 -22.94 25.76 20.85
C VAL A 188 -23.47 27.15 20.56
N THR A 189 -24.23 27.72 21.48
CA THR A 189 -24.77 29.08 21.41
C THR A 189 -24.34 29.91 22.61
N THR A 190 -24.20 31.23 22.41
CA THR A 190 -24.09 32.16 23.52
C THR A 190 -25.46 32.37 24.16
N ASN A 191 -25.51 32.86 25.41
CA ASN A 191 -26.75 33.29 26.05
C ASN A 191 -27.56 34.33 25.24
N GLY A 192 -26.89 35.11 24.39
CA GLY A 192 -27.52 36.07 23.48
C GLY A 192 -28.12 35.45 22.21
N GLY A 193 -28.09 34.12 22.06
CA GLY A 193 -28.65 33.40 20.92
C GLY A 193 -27.72 33.26 19.71
N ASN A 194 -26.48 33.75 19.78
CA ASN A 194 -25.53 33.64 18.67
C ASN A 194 -24.95 32.22 18.61
N VAL A 195 -25.14 31.54 17.48
CA VAL A 195 -24.58 30.20 17.25
C VAL A 195 -23.09 30.31 16.97
N LEU A 196 -22.27 29.71 17.84
CA LEU A 196 -20.81 29.66 17.71
C LEU A 196 -20.34 28.48 16.85
N GLY A 197 -20.99 27.32 16.94
CA GLY A 197 -20.54 26.14 16.19
C GLY A 197 -21.44 24.92 16.34
N ARG A 198 -21.20 23.92 15.48
CA ARG A 198 -21.74 22.56 15.62
C ARG A 198 -20.57 21.60 15.85
N HIS A 199 -20.64 20.81 16.90
CA HIS A 199 -19.59 19.91 17.34
C HIS A 199 -20.05 18.46 17.29
N PHE A 200 -19.10 17.54 17.08
CA PHE A 200 -19.34 16.10 17.02
C PHE A 200 -18.43 15.39 18.02
N VAL A 201 -19.00 14.49 18.81
CA VAL A 201 -18.29 13.72 19.84
C VAL A 201 -18.74 12.26 19.84
N LEU A 202 -17.86 11.33 20.18
CA LEU A 202 -18.17 9.90 20.26
C LEU A 202 -18.59 9.56 21.69
N LEU A 203 -19.76 8.95 21.87
CA LEU A 203 -20.25 8.47 23.17
C LEU A 203 -19.43 7.25 23.62
N LYS A 204 -18.77 7.37 24.77
CA LYS A 204 -17.88 6.35 25.34
C LYS A 204 -18.54 5.58 26.48
N ASP A 205 -19.25 6.28 27.36
CA ASP A 205 -19.87 5.73 28.56
C ASP A 205 -21.17 6.47 28.89
N LEU A 206 -22.15 5.75 29.42
CA LEU A 206 -23.48 6.25 29.78
C LEU A 206 -23.78 5.86 31.23
N GLY A 207 -23.77 6.85 32.13
CA GLY A 207 -24.31 6.73 33.48
C GLY A 207 -25.73 7.31 33.57
N ASP A 208 -26.34 7.26 34.77
CA ASP A 208 -27.76 7.63 34.97
C ASP A 208 -28.09 9.08 34.55
N THR A 209 -27.17 10.03 34.77
CA THR A 209 -27.33 11.46 34.42
C THR A 209 -26.11 12.06 33.72
N GLN A 210 -25.05 11.28 33.55
CA GLN A 210 -23.76 11.70 33.04
C GLN A 210 -23.35 10.86 31.83
N ILE A 211 -22.83 11.50 30.80
CA ILE A 211 -22.17 10.82 29.68
C ILE A 211 -20.69 11.16 29.64
N ARG A 212 -19.88 10.19 29.21
CA ARG A 212 -18.48 10.45 28.82
C ARG A 212 -18.38 10.39 27.32
N VAL A 213 -17.69 11.36 26.74
CA VAL A 213 -17.52 11.47 25.30
C VAL A 213 -16.08 11.79 24.92
N LEU A 214 -15.68 11.36 23.73
CA LEU A 214 -14.38 11.67 23.13
C LEU A 214 -14.51 12.82 22.15
N ASN A 215 -13.62 13.81 22.26
CA ASN A 215 -13.54 14.94 21.33
C ASN A 215 -12.35 14.75 20.37
N PRO A 216 -12.58 14.71 19.05
CA PRO A 216 -11.53 14.46 18.07
C PRO A 216 -10.48 15.58 17.99
N GLY A 217 -10.80 16.81 18.42
CA GLY A 217 -9.84 17.90 18.51
C GLY A 217 -8.93 17.82 19.75
N LYS A 218 -9.28 16.99 20.73
CA LYS A 218 -8.53 16.76 21.99
C LYS A 218 -8.59 15.28 22.37
N PRO A 219 -8.01 14.38 21.54
CA PRO A 219 -8.23 12.93 21.62
C PRO A 219 -7.70 12.28 22.92
N MET A 220 -6.89 13.01 23.70
CA MET A 220 -6.30 12.55 24.96
C MET A 220 -7.13 12.91 26.21
N LYS A 221 -8.30 13.53 26.05
CA LYS A 221 -9.14 13.98 27.18
C LYS A 221 -10.58 13.51 27.01
N ASP A 222 -11.05 12.73 27.96
CA ASP A 222 -12.47 12.44 28.12
C ASP A 222 -13.22 13.69 28.58
N TYR A 223 -14.34 14.00 27.93
CA TYR A 223 -15.27 15.03 28.35
C TYR A 223 -16.45 14.40 29.08
N GLN A 224 -16.82 14.99 30.21
CA GLN A 224 -18.02 14.61 30.96
C GLN A 224 -19.09 15.66 30.72
N PHE A 225 -20.30 15.21 30.43
CA PHE A 225 -21.48 16.07 30.33
C PHE A 225 -22.62 15.54 31.19
N THR A 226 -23.27 16.43 31.95
CA THR A 226 -24.61 16.18 32.48
C THR A 226 -25.60 16.32 31.34
N VAL A 227 -26.50 15.35 31.17
CA VAL A 227 -27.57 15.43 30.17
C VAL A 227 -28.83 15.97 30.82
N GLU A 228 -29.22 17.20 30.47
CA GLU A 228 -30.43 17.83 30.99
C GLU A 228 -31.50 17.99 29.94
N LYS A 229 -32.76 17.82 30.35
CA LYS A 229 -33.95 18.09 29.51
C LYS A 229 -34.61 19.36 30.02
N ARG A 230 -34.63 20.41 29.19
CA ARG A 230 -35.26 21.69 29.55
C ARG A 230 -36.42 22.01 28.61
N ASP A 231 -37.41 22.71 29.15
CA ASP A 231 -38.45 23.33 28.34
C ASP A 231 -37.83 24.46 27.51
N SER A 232 -38.15 24.53 26.21
CA SER A 232 -37.73 25.64 25.36
C SER A 232 -38.79 26.75 25.42
N PRO A 233 -38.43 27.99 25.81
CA PRO A 233 -39.40 29.09 25.86
C PRO A 233 -40.03 29.43 24.50
N ALA A 234 -39.36 29.06 23.41
CA ALA A 234 -39.77 29.37 22.04
C ALA A 234 -40.56 28.23 21.36
N ILE A 235 -40.59 27.02 21.92
CA ILE A 235 -41.11 25.83 21.22
C ILE A 235 -41.78 24.84 22.20
N LYS A 236 -42.91 24.23 21.80
CA LYS A 236 -43.78 23.37 22.65
C LYS A 236 -43.20 22.01 23.09
N TYR A 237 -41.90 21.75 22.91
CA TYR A 237 -41.28 20.45 23.22
C TYR A 237 -39.94 20.60 23.94
N LYS A 238 -39.56 19.58 24.71
CA LYS A 238 -38.32 19.61 25.50
C LYS A 238 -37.10 19.43 24.60
N ARG A 239 -36.03 20.14 24.94
CA ARG A 239 -34.73 20.06 24.28
C ARG A 239 -33.70 19.43 25.20
N VAL A 240 -32.71 18.78 24.62
CA VAL A 240 -31.64 18.08 25.36
C VAL A 240 -30.40 18.96 25.35
N TYR A 241 -29.85 19.23 26.52
CA TYR A 241 -28.69 20.08 26.72
C TYR A 241 -27.58 19.32 27.43
N PHE A 242 -26.34 19.68 27.11
CA PHE A 242 -25.16 19.20 27.81
C PHE A 242 -24.64 20.29 28.75
N GLU A 243 -24.42 19.94 30.01
CA GLU A 243 -23.70 20.79 30.96
C GLU A 243 -22.30 20.22 31.23
N SER A 244 -21.27 21.04 31.13
CA SER A 244 -19.91 20.64 31.50
C SER A 244 -19.67 20.90 32.99
N PRO A 245 -19.24 19.90 33.79
CA PRO A 245 -18.82 20.13 35.17
C PRO A 245 -17.69 21.18 35.21
N GLY A 246 -17.88 22.27 35.97
CA GLY A 246 -16.84 23.28 36.21
C GLY A 246 -16.82 24.51 35.28
N GLN A 247 -17.83 24.76 34.44
CA GLN A 247 -17.98 26.04 33.74
C GLN A 247 -18.46 27.16 34.70
N MET A 248 -17.60 27.65 35.59
CA MET A 248 -17.76 28.97 36.21
C MET A 248 -17.22 30.03 35.25
N SER A 249 -17.92 30.25 34.15
CA SER A 249 -17.63 31.30 33.16
C SER A 249 -18.55 32.49 33.40
N SER A 250 -18.04 33.72 33.27
CA SER A 250 -18.85 34.96 33.30
C SER A 250 -19.88 35.05 32.17
N ASN A 251 -19.81 34.15 31.18
CA ASN A 251 -20.77 33.96 30.09
C ASN A 251 -20.97 32.46 29.85
N PRO A 252 -22.01 31.81 30.40
CA PRO A 252 -22.26 30.40 30.16
C PRO A 252 -22.69 30.16 28.71
N LEU A 253 -22.21 29.06 28.12
CA LEU A 253 -22.57 28.63 26.77
C LEU A 253 -23.70 27.61 26.86
N VAL A 254 -24.61 27.64 25.89
CA VAL A 254 -25.69 26.66 25.77
C VAL A 254 -25.27 25.60 24.76
N LEU A 255 -25.19 24.34 25.21
CA LEU A 255 -24.81 23.19 24.40
C LEU A 255 -26.05 22.33 24.12
N GLU A 256 -26.68 22.51 22.97
CA GLU A 256 -27.93 21.84 22.63
C GLU A 256 -27.67 20.62 21.73
N LEU A 257 -28.03 19.42 22.18
CA LEU A 257 -27.94 18.20 21.37
C LEU A 257 -28.94 18.29 20.21
N ASN A 258 -28.43 18.20 18.98
CA ASN A 258 -29.22 18.37 17.76
C ASN A 258 -29.45 17.06 17.00
N THR A 259 -28.47 16.14 17.00
CA THR A 259 -28.56 14.87 16.27
C THR A 259 -27.76 13.78 16.97
N VAL A 260 -28.29 12.56 16.96
CA VAL A 260 -27.60 11.33 17.40
C VAL A 260 -27.45 10.43 16.19
N PHE A 261 -26.22 10.08 15.84
CA PHE A 261 -25.89 9.15 14.76
C PHE A 261 -25.50 7.80 15.37
N LYS A 262 -25.94 6.73 14.73
CA LYS A 262 -25.61 5.34 15.06
C LYS A 262 -24.92 4.72 13.86
N VAL A 263 -23.65 4.39 14.05
CA VAL A 263 -22.80 3.82 13.00
C VAL A 263 -22.66 2.33 13.24
N ARG A 264 -22.94 1.54 12.21
CA ARG A 264 -22.78 0.08 12.20
C ARG A 264 -21.91 -0.33 11.02
N LEU A 265 -21.11 -1.36 11.21
CA LEU A 265 -20.40 -2.03 10.14
C LEU A 265 -21.00 -3.40 9.92
N PHE A 266 -21.30 -3.69 8.67
CA PHE A 266 -21.63 -5.04 8.22
C PHE A 266 -20.44 -5.55 7.41
N PRO A 267 -20.02 -6.80 7.60
CA PRO A 267 -19.18 -7.45 6.60
C PRO A 267 -19.91 -7.29 5.26
N SER A 268 -19.31 -6.57 4.33
CA SER A 268 -19.79 -6.68 2.96
C SER A 268 -19.53 -8.14 2.59
N GLU A 269 -20.54 -8.85 2.11
CA GLU A 269 -20.23 -9.95 1.21
C GLU A 269 -19.38 -9.29 0.11
N MET A 270 -18.06 -9.45 0.19
CA MET A 270 -17.23 -9.37 -0.99
C MET A 270 -17.70 -10.55 -1.80
N VAL A 271 -18.78 -10.36 -2.56
CA VAL A 271 -18.89 -11.01 -3.85
C VAL A 271 -17.66 -10.50 -4.56
N PRO A 272 -16.59 -11.31 -4.72
CA PRO A 272 -15.52 -10.92 -5.61
C PRO A 272 -16.25 -10.58 -6.91
N PRO A 273 -15.97 -9.44 -7.59
CA PRO A 273 -16.53 -9.25 -8.91
C PRO A 273 -16.28 -10.58 -9.63
N SER A 274 -17.35 -11.27 -10.02
CA SER A 274 -17.22 -12.57 -10.67
C SER A 274 -16.29 -12.29 -11.83
N THR A 275 -15.04 -12.75 -11.76
CA THR A 275 -14.06 -12.33 -12.74
C THR A 275 -14.65 -12.81 -14.05
N PRO A 276 -15.00 -11.90 -14.98
CA PRO A 276 -15.58 -12.34 -16.23
C PRO A 276 -14.62 -13.36 -16.80
N SER A 277 -15.12 -14.53 -17.22
CA SER A 277 -14.30 -15.58 -17.82
C SER A 277 -13.85 -15.12 -19.20
N LEU A 278 -13.01 -14.09 -19.24
CA LEU A 278 -12.46 -13.50 -20.44
C LEU A 278 -11.46 -14.47 -21.04
N THR A 279 -11.42 -14.50 -22.36
CA THR A 279 -10.35 -15.15 -23.10
C THR A 279 -9.08 -14.29 -23.03
N VAL A 280 -7.92 -14.91 -23.31
CA VAL A 280 -6.64 -14.20 -23.47
C VAL A 280 -6.76 -12.98 -24.40
N ASN A 281 -7.49 -13.12 -25.51
CA ASN A 281 -7.67 -12.03 -26.47
C ASN A 281 -8.52 -10.89 -25.93
N GLN A 282 -9.59 -11.19 -25.17
CA GLN A 282 -10.41 -10.15 -24.54
C GLN A 282 -9.63 -9.37 -23.48
N VAL A 283 -8.79 -10.04 -22.69
CA VAL A 283 -7.91 -9.35 -21.73
C VAL A 283 -6.88 -8.50 -22.45
N LYS A 284 -6.30 -8.96 -23.57
CA LYS A 284 -5.40 -8.15 -24.40
C LYS A 284 -6.10 -6.89 -24.92
N THR A 285 -7.33 -7.01 -25.43
CA THR A 285 -8.14 -5.86 -25.86
C THR A 285 -8.41 -4.89 -24.71
N ALA A 286 -8.76 -5.38 -23.52
CA ALA A 286 -8.96 -4.53 -22.34
C ALA A 286 -7.67 -3.81 -21.90
N ILE A 287 -6.50 -4.46 -22.03
CA ILE A 287 -5.20 -3.81 -21.83
C ILE A 287 -4.97 -2.71 -22.87
N ASP A 288 -5.31 -2.94 -24.13
CA ASP A 288 -5.14 -1.94 -25.20
C ASP A 288 -5.97 -0.67 -24.92
N GLU A 289 -7.25 -0.85 -24.56
CA GLU A 289 -8.17 0.22 -24.21
C GLU A 289 -7.70 0.99 -22.97
N LEU A 290 -7.30 0.28 -21.92
CA LEU A 290 -6.81 0.92 -20.69
C LEU A 290 -5.48 1.64 -20.91
N ALA A 291 -4.58 1.09 -21.74
CA ALA A 291 -3.32 1.74 -22.09
C ALA A 291 -3.57 3.07 -22.80
N GLU A 292 -4.51 3.13 -23.74
CA GLU A 292 -4.84 4.35 -24.45
C GLU A 292 -5.44 5.41 -23.52
N GLN A 293 -6.39 5.00 -22.66
CA GLN A 293 -6.98 5.89 -21.66
C GLN A 293 -5.91 6.47 -20.73
N LEU A 294 -5.07 5.62 -20.12
CA LEU A 294 -4.01 6.07 -19.21
C LEU A 294 -2.94 6.90 -19.90
N ARG A 295 -2.64 6.64 -21.18
CA ARG A 295 -1.73 7.48 -21.98
C ARG A 295 -2.29 8.88 -22.14
N SER A 296 -3.57 9.02 -22.48
CA SER A 296 -4.23 10.32 -22.63
C SER A 296 -4.25 11.14 -21.33
N GLU A 297 -4.25 10.44 -20.18
CA GLU A 297 -4.23 11.04 -18.84
C GLU A 297 -2.81 11.30 -18.29
N GLY A 298 -1.74 10.94 -19.02
CA GLY A 298 -0.36 11.03 -18.52
C GLY A 298 -0.04 10.03 -17.40
N LYS A 299 -0.83 8.95 -17.29
CA LYS A 299 -0.78 7.93 -16.23
C LYS A 299 -0.36 6.54 -16.72
N LEU A 300 0.10 6.41 -17.97
CA LEU A 300 0.48 5.11 -18.57
C LEU A 300 1.49 4.32 -17.74
N THR A 301 2.40 5.00 -17.04
CA THR A 301 3.43 4.37 -16.21
C THR A 301 3.00 4.19 -14.76
N SER A 302 1.77 4.57 -14.36
CA SER A 302 1.29 4.51 -12.98
C SER A 302 0.81 3.11 -12.60
N PRO A 303 1.52 2.36 -11.73
CA PRO A 303 1.14 0.99 -11.43
C PRO A 303 -0.16 0.90 -10.62
N ARG A 304 -0.44 1.92 -9.78
CA ARG A 304 -1.68 1.98 -8.98
C ARG A 304 -2.92 2.14 -9.87
N GLU A 305 -2.83 2.97 -10.91
CA GLU A 305 -3.96 3.18 -11.82
C GLU A 305 -4.23 1.94 -12.66
N TRP A 306 -3.17 1.26 -13.12
CA TRP A 306 -3.30 -0.04 -13.78
C TRP A 306 -3.93 -1.11 -12.88
N ARG A 307 -3.50 -1.22 -11.62
CA ARG A 307 -4.09 -2.18 -10.66
C ARG A 307 -5.57 -1.89 -10.42
N ARG A 308 -5.90 -0.65 -10.04
CA ARG A 308 -7.25 -0.24 -9.67
C ARG A 308 -8.22 -0.37 -10.85
N ARG A 309 -7.85 0.14 -12.02
CA ARG A 309 -8.73 0.09 -13.21
C ARG A 309 -8.70 -1.28 -13.88
N GLY A 310 -7.57 -1.98 -13.84
CA GLY A 310 -7.44 -3.33 -14.37
C GLY A 310 -8.28 -4.37 -13.63
N ALA A 311 -8.61 -4.12 -12.35
CA ALA A 311 -9.49 -4.96 -11.56
C ALA A 311 -10.90 -5.12 -12.16
N THR A 312 -11.39 -4.14 -12.92
CA THR A 312 -12.72 -4.21 -13.56
C THR A 312 -12.85 -5.34 -14.58
N PHE A 313 -11.71 -5.83 -15.10
CA PHE A 313 -11.64 -6.99 -15.99
C PHE A 313 -10.75 -8.12 -15.45
N GLY A 314 -10.47 -8.11 -14.13
CA GLY A 314 -9.78 -9.21 -13.45
C GLY A 314 -8.25 -9.24 -13.55
N LEU A 315 -7.61 -8.22 -14.14
CA LEU A 315 -6.16 -8.20 -14.40
C LEU A 315 -5.28 -8.58 -13.17
N PRO A 316 -5.56 -8.08 -11.95
CA PRO A 316 -4.74 -8.37 -10.76
C PRO A 316 -4.83 -9.82 -10.25
N GLY A 317 -5.85 -10.57 -10.66
CA GLY A 317 -6.18 -11.89 -10.11
C GLY A 317 -6.11 -13.03 -11.12
N LEU A 318 -5.68 -12.79 -12.37
CA LEU A 318 -5.74 -13.77 -13.45
C LEU A 318 -5.08 -15.11 -13.07
N ASP A 319 -3.89 -15.08 -12.48
CA ASP A 319 -3.07 -16.24 -12.12
C ASP A 319 -3.18 -16.69 -10.66
N LEU A 320 -4.05 -16.04 -9.89
CA LEU A 320 -4.36 -16.43 -8.51
C LEU A 320 -5.48 -17.48 -8.51
N PRO A 321 -5.52 -18.39 -7.52
CA PRO A 321 -6.55 -19.41 -7.47
C PRO A 321 -7.93 -18.83 -7.18
N ALA A 322 -8.97 -19.56 -7.59
CA ALA A 322 -10.36 -19.19 -7.34
C ALA A 322 -10.69 -19.05 -5.84
N SER A 323 -9.99 -19.78 -4.97
CA SER A 323 -10.15 -19.69 -3.51
C SER A 323 -9.92 -18.29 -2.94
N VAL A 324 -9.13 -17.46 -3.62
CA VAL A 324 -8.87 -16.07 -3.23
C VAL A 324 -9.52 -15.06 -4.18
N GLY A 325 -10.43 -15.51 -5.04
CA GLY A 325 -11.15 -14.70 -6.02
C GLY A 325 -10.44 -14.51 -7.37
N GLY A 326 -9.35 -15.24 -7.62
CA GLY A 326 -8.63 -15.20 -8.90
C GLY A 326 -9.25 -16.08 -10.00
N SER A 327 -8.67 -16.05 -11.19
CA SER A 327 -9.16 -16.81 -12.36
C SER A 327 -8.43 -18.14 -12.61
N GLY A 328 -7.33 -18.42 -11.89
CA GLY A 328 -6.56 -19.66 -12.01
C GLY A 328 -5.95 -19.87 -13.40
N TRP A 329 -5.56 -18.81 -14.10
CA TRP A 329 -4.95 -18.90 -15.43
C TRP A 329 -3.61 -19.62 -15.38
N SER A 330 -3.37 -20.41 -16.41
CA SER A 330 -2.12 -21.15 -16.59
C SER A 330 -0.96 -20.20 -16.91
N ALA A 331 0.28 -20.64 -16.66
CA ALA A 331 1.49 -19.94 -17.03
C ALA A 331 1.54 -19.67 -18.55
N GLU A 332 1.06 -20.57 -19.40
CA GLU A 332 1.00 -20.34 -20.85
C GLU A 332 0.04 -19.18 -21.21
N GLN A 333 -1.11 -19.08 -20.53
CA GLN A 333 -2.04 -17.96 -20.71
C GLN A 333 -1.43 -16.64 -20.20
N MET A 334 -0.79 -16.68 -19.02
CA MET A 334 -0.16 -15.51 -18.42
C MET A 334 1.03 -15.00 -19.23
N LEU A 335 1.82 -15.90 -19.82
CA LEU A 335 2.93 -15.57 -20.72
C LEU A 335 2.44 -14.68 -21.87
N GLU A 336 1.28 -14.98 -22.46
CA GLU A 336 0.71 -14.17 -23.54
C GLU A 336 0.27 -12.78 -23.06
N ILE A 337 -0.22 -12.66 -21.83
CA ILE A 337 -0.60 -11.37 -21.23
C ILE A 337 0.63 -10.53 -20.88
N PHE A 338 1.65 -11.12 -20.25
CA PHE A 338 2.90 -10.42 -19.93
C PHE A 338 3.63 -9.96 -21.19
N ARG A 339 3.69 -10.80 -22.23
CA ARG A 339 4.23 -10.40 -23.54
C ARG A 339 3.48 -9.23 -24.13
N HIS A 340 2.15 -9.26 -24.08
CA HIS A 340 1.33 -8.17 -24.59
C HIS A 340 1.52 -6.87 -23.80
N ALA A 341 1.50 -6.94 -22.47
CA ALA A 341 1.76 -5.80 -21.59
C ALA A 341 3.14 -5.18 -21.80
N GLY A 342 4.17 -6.00 -22.01
CA GLY A 342 5.54 -5.55 -22.29
C GLY A 342 5.68 -4.74 -23.59
N ARG A 343 4.76 -4.90 -24.55
CA ARG A 343 4.71 -4.05 -25.75
C ARG A 343 4.42 -2.59 -25.37
N TYR A 344 3.60 -2.34 -24.36
CA TYR A 344 3.27 -0.99 -23.91
C TYR A 344 4.37 -0.39 -23.06
N ASN A 345 4.66 -1.01 -21.91
CA ASN A 345 5.66 -0.52 -20.98
C ASN A 345 6.03 -1.62 -19.97
N LEU A 346 7.31 -1.74 -19.62
CA LEU A 346 7.77 -2.81 -18.72
C LEU A 346 7.33 -2.63 -17.26
N ASN A 347 6.84 -1.45 -16.86
CA ASN A 347 6.20 -1.26 -15.55
C ASN A 347 4.90 -2.08 -15.40
N LEU A 348 4.23 -2.47 -16.49
CA LEU A 348 3.01 -3.28 -16.42
C LEU A 348 3.28 -4.72 -15.96
N ARG A 349 4.51 -5.23 -16.03
CA ARG A 349 4.81 -6.56 -15.50
C ARG A 349 4.44 -6.68 -14.02
N ASP A 350 4.53 -5.59 -13.27
CA ASP A 350 4.29 -5.56 -11.83
C ASP A 350 2.79 -5.46 -11.45
N VAL A 351 1.92 -5.19 -12.43
CA VAL A 351 0.47 -5.00 -12.21
C VAL A 351 -0.40 -6.13 -12.78
N VAL A 352 0.16 -6.94 -13.68
CA VAL A 352 -0.49 -8.14 -14.24
C VAL A 352 -0.41 -9.29 -13.24
N GLY A 353 -1.56 -9.93 -12.99
CA GLY A 353 -1.67 -11.06 -12.05
C GLY A 353 -1.33 -10.69 -10.61
N GLY A 354 -1.21 -11.69 -9.75
CA GLY A 354 -0.90 -11.55 -8.33
C GLY A 354 0.50 -11.00 -8.07
N ALA A 355 1.39 -10.99 -9.08
CA ALA A 355 2.77 -10.55 -8.99
C ALA A 355 3.45 -11.07 -7.71
N HIS A 356 4.06 -10.21 -6.91
CA HIS A 356 4.75 -10.60 -5.67
C HIS A 356 3.83 -10.90 -4.48
N GLY A 357 2.50 -10.86 -4.68
CA GLY A 357 1.52 -11.36 -3.70
C GLY A 357 1.27 -12.87 -3.81
N ARG A 358 1.75 -13.54 -4.88
CA ARG A 358 1.59 -14.99 -5.06
C ARG A 358 2.05 -15.83 -3.86
N PRO A 359 3.20 -15.56 -3.19
CA PRO A 359 3.63 -16.36 -2.04
C PRO A 359 2.61 -16.36 -0.89
N ALA A 360 1.84 -15.28 -0.72
CA ALA A 360 0.85 -15.18 0.34
C ALA A 360 -0.31 -16.19 0.19
N VAL A 361 -0.51 -16.78 -1.00
CA VAL A 361 -1.53 -17.82 -1.23
C VAL A 361 -1.26 -19.07 -0.38
N LYS A 362 -0.01 -19.31 0.03
CA LYS A 362 0.37 -20.45 0.87
C LYS A 362 0.07 -20.21 2.36
N MET A 363 -0.39 -19.02 2.73
CA MET A 363 -0.76 -18.70 4.10
C MET A 363 -2.23 -19.02 4.35
N ASP A 364 -2.50 -19.71 5.46
CA ASP A 364 -3.85 -19.85 6.01
C ASP A 364 -3.99 -18.91 7.22
N SER A 365 -4.11 -17.60 6.94
CA SER A 365 -4.29 -16.59 7.98
C SER A 365 -5.26 -15.49 7.55
N PRO A 366 -6.01 -14.88 8.49
CA PRO A 366 -6.88 -13.74 8.18
C PRO A 366 -6.14 -12.56 7.54
N VAL A 367 -4.85 -12.37 7.89
CA VAL A 367 -3.99 -11.34 7.30
C VAL A 367 -3.82 -11.58 5.79
N ALA A 368 -3.49 -12.81 5.41
CA ALA A 368 -3.33 -13.18 4.00
C ALA A 368 -4.64 -13.14 3.23
N GLU A 369 -5.74 -13.64 3.82
CA GLU A 369 -7.06 -13.64 3.19
C GLU A 369 -7.49 -12.22 2.82
N VAL A 370 -7.39 -11.27 3.76
CA VAL A 370 -7.72 -9.86 3.51
C VAL A 370 -6.79 -9.27 2.45
N ALA A 371 -5.47 -9.49 2.57
CA ALA A 371 -4.49 -8.91 1.66
C ALA A 371 -4.65 -9.42 0.22
N LEU A 372 -4.93 -10.71 0.03
CA LEU A 372 -5.16 -11.33 -1.28
C LEU A 372 -6.50 -10.90 -1.90
N LYS A 373 -7.57 -10.77 -1.11
CA LYS A 373 -8.83 -10.21 -1.61
C LYS A 373 -8.65 -8.76 -2.07
N GLN A 374 -7.88 -7.96 -1.33
CA GLN A 374 -7.53 -6.59 -1.77
C GLN A 374 -6.64 -6.56 -3.00
N LEU A 375 -5.77 -7.56 -3.18
CA LEU A 375 -4.93 -7.69 -4.37
C LEU A 375 -5.78 -7.93 -5.62
N VAL A 376 -6.71 -8.88 -5.55
CA VAL A 376 -7.66 -9.20 -6.62
C VAL A 376 -8.55 -7.99 -6.95
N ALA A 377 -9.00 -7.26 -5.93
CA ALA A 377 -9.78 -6.03 -6.09
C ALA A 377 -8.98 -4.84 -6.66
N GLY A 378 -7.66 -4.96 -6.84
CA GLY A 378 -6.80 -3.89 -7.35
C GLY A 378 -6.44 -2.81 -6.33
N ASN A 379 -6.75 -3.03 -5.05
CA ASN A 379 -6.51 -2.08 -3.95
C ASN A 379 -5.19 -2.35 -3.20
N ALA A 380 -4.67 -3.58 -3.28
CA ALA A 380 -3.39 -3.94 -2.68
C ALA A 380 -2.29 -4.09 -3.73
N TYR A 381 -1.07 -3.80 -3.29
CA TYR A 381 0.13 -3.89 -4.10
C TYR A 381 1.27 -4.45 -3.26
N PHE A 382 1.98 -5.44 -3.78
CA PHE A 382 2.91 -6.23 -2.97
C PHE A 382 4.32 -5.96 -3.44
N ALA A 383 5.20 -5.56 -2.53
CA ALA A 383 6.64 -5.60 -2.73
C ALA A 383 7.22 -6.95 -2.30
N VAL A 384 8.44 -7.24 -2.75
CA VAL A 384 9.26 -8.31 -2.19
C VAL A 384 10.56 -7.68 -1.68
N ALA A 385 11.07 -8.16 -0.55
CA ALA A 385 12.28 -7.64 0.04
C ALA A 385 13.23 -8.78 0.42
N ILE A 386 14.35 -8.87 -0.31
CA ILE A 386 15.32 -9.96 -0.14
C ILE A 386 16.77 -9.49 -0.18
N THR A 387 17.12 -8.69 -1.17
CA THR A 387 18.49 -8.24 -1.45
C THR A 387 19.05 -7.42 -0.30
N GLU A 388 20.32 -7.64 0.03
CA GLU A 388 21.12 -6.87 1.00
C GLU A 388 22.43 -6.41 0.35
N GLU A 389 23.12 -5.46 0.99
CA GLU A 389 24.41 -4.94 0.50
C GLU A 389 25.43 -6.07 0.27
N ASN A 390 25.45 -7.07 1.15
CA ASN A 390 26.35 -8.22 1.10
C ASN A 390 25.71 -9.48 0.51
N ALA A 391 24.43 -9.45 0.15
CA ALA A 391 23.65 -10.61 -0.28
C ALA A 391 22.69 -10.24 -1.43
N GLY A 392 23.26 -10.15 -2.65
CA GLY A 392 22.52 -9.95 -3.90
C GLY A 392 22.24 -11.27 -4.61
N THR A 393 23.19 -11.71 -5.46
CA THR A 393 23.13 -13.04 -6.10
C THR A 393 23.17 -14.16 -5.06
N ASP A 394 24.05 -14.02 -4.06
CA ASP A 394 24.15 -14.97 -2.95
C ASP A 394 23.15 -14.62 -1.84
N THR A 395 21.87 -14.82 -2.14
CA THR A 395 20.79 -14.51 -1.19
C THR A 395 20.85 -15.37 0.09
N LYS A 396 21.55 -16.51 0.06
CA LYS A 396 21.71 -17.41 1.21
C LYS A 396 22.63 -16.81 2.29
N SER A 397 23.54 -15.92 1.92
CA SER A 397 24.46 -15.23 2.83
C SER A 397 23.89 -13.96 3.49
N MET A 398 22.56 -13.82 3.50
CA MET A 398 21.89 -12.66 4.10
C MET A 398 22.17 -12.55 5.61
N GLN A 399 22.28 -11.31 6.10
CA GLN A 399 22.58 -10.99 7.51
C GLN A 399 21.34 -10.55 8.28
N SER A 400 20.26 -10.14 7.58
CA SER A 400 18.98 -9.99 8.27
C SER A 400 18.55 -11.32 8.87
N ARG A 401 18.06 -11.28 10.10
CA ARG A 401 17.75 -12.47 10.88
C ARG A 401 16.42 -12.34 11.59
N ALA A 402 15.75 -13.47 11.72
CA ALA A 402 14.66 -13.68 12.66
C ALA A 402 15.20 -14.36 13.92
N VAL A 403 14.67 -14.01 15.08
CA VAL A 403 14.91 -14.71 16.35
C VAL A 403 13.54 -14.96 16.99
N LYS A 404 13.29 -16.18 17.48
CA LYS A 404 12.03 -16.50 18.16
C LYS A 404 11.82 -15.61 19.40
N ASP A 405 10.60 -15.08 19.54
CA ASP A 405 10.16 -14.29 20.71
C ASP A 405 8.70 -14.62 21.01
N GLY A 406 8.48 -15.51 22.00
CA GLY A 406 7.15 -16.05 22.28
C GLY A 406 6.63 -16.93 21.14
N ASP A 407 5.41 -16.62 20.66
CA ASP A 407 4.80 -17.23 19.49
C ASP A 407 5.24 -16.57 18.16
N GLY A 408 5.87 -15.39 18.24
CA GLY A 408 6.35 -14.62 17.10
C GLY A 408 7.87 -14.59 16.95
N PHE A 409 8.34 -13.49 16.34
CA PHE A 409 9.74 -13.28 15.96
C PHE A 409 10.18 -11.84 16.21
N ARG A 410 11.48 -11.65 16.47
CA ARG A 410 12.20 -10.38 16.40
C ARG A 410 13.05 -10.35 15.15
N LEU A 411 12.78 -9.39 14.27
CA LEU A 411 13.53 -9.20 13.03
C LEU A 411 14.55 -8.07 13.21
N THR A 412 15.77 -8.28 12.73
CA THR A 412 16.82 -7.24 12.66
C THR A 412 17.56 -7.34 11.34
N GLY A 413 17.72 -6.22 10.64
CA GLY A 413 18.49 -6.15 9.40
C GLY A 413 18.09 -5.00 8.49
N SER A 414 18.56 -5.09 7.24
CA SER A 414 18.23 -4.13 6.21
C SER A 414 18.17 -4.79 4.84
N LYS A 415 17.25 -4.32 3.99
CA LYS A 415 17.13 -4.71 2.59
C LYS A 415 17.43 -3.53 1.68
N LEU A 416 17.78 -3.80 0.43
CA LEU A 416 18.13 -2.80 -0.58
C LEU A 416 17.58 -3.17 -1.96
N TRP A 417 17.41 -2.18 -2.83
CA TRP A 417 17.01 -2.35 -4.25
C TRP A 417 15.65 -3.02 -4.48
N ASN A 418 14.72 -2.86 -3.55
CA ASN A 418 13.38 -3.39 -3.66
C ASN A 418 12.49 -2.39 -4.41
N ALA A 419 11.89 -2.86 -5.51
CA ALA A 419 10.92 -2.07 -6.24
C ALA A 419 9.61 -1.95 -5.44
N ARG A 420 8.88 -0.86 -5.69
CA ARG A 420 7.48 -0.62 -5.32
C ARG A 420 7.20 -0.28 -3.86
N LEU A 421 8.21 -0.09 -3.02
CA LEU A 421 8.01 0.15 -1.58
C LEU A 421 7.03 1.28 -1.26
N ARG A 422 7.07 2.42 -1.97
CA ARG A 422 6.13 3.54 -1.76
C ARG A 422 4.75 3.32 -2.36
N GLN A 423 4.63 2.44 -3.35
CA GLN A 423 3.34 2.08 -3.94
C GLN A 423 2.66 0.93 -3.18
N ALA A 424 3.44 0.05 -2.55
CA ALA A 424 3.00 -1.17 -1.90
C ALA A 424 2.06 -0.89 -0.73
N THR A 425 1.17 -1.83 -0.47
CA THR A 425 0.40 -1.94 0.79
C THR A 425 0.98 -3.04 1.67
N HIS A 426 1.63 -4.05 1.07
CA HIS A 426 2.26 -5.16 1.77
C HIS A 426 3.65 -5.45 1.21
N VAL A 427 4.49 -6.09 2.00
CA VAL A 427 5.79 -6.61 1.58
C VAL A 427 5.93 -8.07 2.01
N VAL A 428 6.44 -8.91 1.10
CA VAL A 428 6.98 -10.22 1.44
C VAL A 428 8.46 -10.04 1.79
N LEU A 429 8.78 -10.07 3.08
CA LEU A 429 10.11 -9.86 3.63
C LEU A 429 10.79 -11.21 3.93
N TYR A 430 11.98 -11.41 3.39
CA TYR A 430 12.80 -12.60 3.67
C TYR A 430 13.91 -12.29 4.67
N THR A 431 14.13 -13.15 5.66
CA THR A 431 15.29 -13.13 6.57
C THR A 431 15.96 -14.49 6.62
N SER A 432 17.13 -14.61 7.24
CA SER A 432 17.65 -15.92 7.66
C SER A 432 16.70 -16.58 8.66
N SER A 433 16.66 -17.91 8.65
CA SER A 433 15.84 -18.72 9.55
C SER A 433 16.19 -18.51 11.02
N ALA A 434 15.19 -18.55 11.91
CA ALA A 434 15.43 -18.38 13.34
C ALA A 434 15.97 -19.67 14.02
N ASP A 435 15.77 -20.83 13.41
CA ASP A 435 16.28 -22.12 13.89
C ASP A 435 17.78 -22.36 13.60
N GLY A 436 18.41 -21.45 12.85
CA GLY A 436 19.83 -21.52 12.51
C GLY A 436 20.20 -22.62 11.51
N SER A 437 19.22 -23.26 10.86
CA SER A 437 19.48 -24.16 9.74
C SER A 437 20.23 -23.42 8.63
N SER A 438 21.42 -23.92 8.30
CA SER A 438 22.33 -23.21 7.39
C SER A 438 21.75 -23.21 5.98
N ASN A 439 21.59 -22.01 5.39
CA ASN A 439 21.04 -21.71 4.05
C ASN A 439 19.52 -21.54 3.94
N ASP A 440 18.80 -21.69 5.04
CA ASP A 440 17.34 -21.57 5.03
C ASP A 440 16.89 -20.17 5.40
N ARG A 441 15.77 -19.79 4.77
CA ARG A 441 15.22 -18.44 4.78
C ARG A 441 13.83 -18.52 5.39
N THR A 442 13.38 -17.44 6.00
CA THR A 442 12.01 -17.32 6.51
C THR A 442 11.34 -16.14 5.85
N ALA A 443 10.10 -16.32 5.42
CA ALA A 443 9.33 -15.31 4.70
C ALA A 443 8.18 -14.80 5.57
N PHE A 444 7.97 -13.48 5.55
CA PHE A 444 6.91 -12.81 6.30
C PHE A 444 6.08 -11.92 5.37
N LEU A 445 4.75 -11.96 5.51
CA LEU A 445 3.84 -11.01 4.89
C LEU A 445 3.52 -9.89 5.88
N LEU A 446 4.03 -8.69 5.62
CA LEU A 446 3.85 -7.53 6.49
C LEU A 446 3.09 -6.41 5.76
N PRO A 447 2.21 -5.66 6.44
CA PRO A 447 1.81 -4.33 5.99
C PRO A 447 3.05 -3.47 5.77
N ILE A 448 3.05 -2.64 4.73
CA ILE A 448 4.22 -1.82 4.39
C ILE A 448 4.55 -0.76 5.47
N ASP A 449 3.55 -0.41 6.28
CA ASP A 449 3.60 0.53 7.39
C ASP A 449 3.69 -0.17 8.76
N HIS A 450 4.07 -1.45 8.77
CA HIS A 450 4.26 -2.22 9.99
C HIS A 450 5.18 -1.45 10.99
N PRO A 451 4.80 -1.31 12.27
CA PRO A 451 5.62 -0.61 13.25
C PRO A 451 7.05 -1.16 13.32
N GLY A 452 8.06 -0.28 13.23
CA GLY A 452 9.47 -0.67 13.22
C GLY A 452 10.05 -0.94 11.83
N LEU A 453 9.24 -0.90 10.76
CA LEU A 453 9.70 -1.02 9.38
C LEU A 453 9.88 0.36 8.74
N GLU A 454 11.11 0.72 8.39
CA GLU A 454 11.44 2.00 7.78
C GLU A 454 11.76 1.83 6.28
N ILE A 455 11.11 2.61 5.42
CA ILE A 455 11.45 2.70 3.99
C ILE A 455 12.55 3.71 3.77
N VAL A 456 13.62 3.28 3.09
CA VAL A 456 14.73 4.14 2.67
C VAL A 456 14.70 4.29 1.15
N ASP A 457 14.39 5.48 0.65
CA ASP A 457 14.24 5.69 -0.79
C ASP A 457 15.57 5.54 -1.56
N ARG A 458 15.46 4.99 -2.77
CA ARG A 458 16.51 4.85 -3.78
C ARG A 458 15.91 5.15 -5.16
N TYR A 459 16.76 5.45 -6.13
CA TYR A 459 16.31 5.82 -7.47
C TYR A 459 16.99 4.94 -8.50
N ALA A 460 16.19 4.39 -9.42
CA ALA A 460 16.67 3.58 -10.53
C ALA A 460 16.62 4.36 -11.84
N HIS A 461 17.49 3.98 -12.78
CA HIS A 461 17.50 4.59 -14.11
C HIS A 461 16.36 4.11 -15.00
N GLY A 462 15.71 2.98 -14.72
CA GLY A 462 14.60 2.43 -15.48
C GLY A 462 13.47 2.02 -14.54
N LEU A 463 12.38 1.51 -15.12
CA LEU A 463 11.16 1.09 -14.43
C LEU A 463 10.60 2.22 -13.57
N THR A 464 10.62 3.44 -14.13
CA THR A 464 10.38 4.69 -13.39
C THR A 464 8.92 4.89 -12.96
N GLY A 465 8.01 3.99 -13.34
CA GLY A 465 6.66 3.91 -12.77
C GLY A 465 6.67 3.38 -11.32
N ASN A 466 7.72 2.65 -10.94
CA ASN A 466 7.90 2.08 -9.62
C ASN A 466 8.85 2.93 -8.76
N SER A 467 8.57 2.99 -7.45
CA SER A 467 9.58 3.46 -6.49
C SER A 467 10.64 2.39 -6.29
N PHE A 468 11.82 2.77 -5.84
CA PHE A 468 12.87 1.84 -5.42
C PHE A 468 13.33 2.24 -4.04
N GLY A 469 13.81 1.28 -3.27
CA GLY A 469 14.32 1.58 -1.94
C GLY A 469 14.87 0.39 -1.20
N GLY A 470 15.19 0.63 0.05
CA GLY A 470 15.52 -0.36 1.05
C GLY A 470 14.51 -0.37 2.18
N LEU A 471 14.65 -1.38 3.02
CA LEU A 471 13.94 -1.48 4.29
C LEU A 471 14.97 -1.53 5.42
N LYS A 472 14.68 -0.90 6.55
CA LYS A 472 15.42 -1.07 7.79
C LYS A 472 14.47 -1.51 8.89
N PHE A 473 14.91 -2.44 9.71
CA PHE A 473 14.17 -2.93 10.85
C PHE A 473 15.17 -3.38 11.92
N ASP A 474 14.96 -2.93 13.15
CA ASP A 474 15.84 -3.24 14.28
C ASP A 474 15.00 -3.71 15.45
N ASN A 475 15.25 -4.94 15.89
CA ASN A 475 14.49 -5.62 16.94
C ASN A 475 12.95 -5.52 16.78
N MET A 476 12.47 -5.53 15.54
CA MET A 476 11.06 -5.37 15.17
C MET A 476 10.29 -6.65 15.50
N TYR A 477 9.26 -6.56 16.36
CA TYR A 477 8.39 -7.71 16.66
C TYR A 477 7.47 -8.01 15.49
N VAL A 478 7.29 -9.30 15.18
CA VAL A 478 6.37 -9.82 14.16
C VAL A 478 5.64 -11.03 14.73
N GLY A 479 4.31 -10.98 14.74
CA GLY A 479 3.47 -12.08 15.24
C GLY A 479 3.44 -13.30 14.30
N PRO A 480 3.01 -14.47 14.80
CA PRO A 480 2.93 -15.71 14.02
C PRO A 480 2.00 -15.60 12.79
N GLU A 481 0.98 -14.74 12.84
CA GLU A 481 0.00 -14.52 11.76
C GLU A 481 0.61 -13.95 10.46
N HIS A 482 1.83 -13.43 10.55
CA HIS A 482 2.59 -12.86 9.44
C HIS A 482 3.56 -13.85 8.79
N LEU A 483 3.76 -15.04 9.36
CA LEU A 483 4.67 -16.05 8.82
C LEU A 483 4.09 -16.69 7.53
N ILE A 484 4.90 -16.79 6.48
CA ILE A 484 4.54 -17.52 5.26
C ILE A 484 5.19 -18.91 5.30
N GLY A 485 4.37 -19.94 5.39
CA GLY A 485 4.86 -21.31 5.59
C GLY A 485 5.44 -21.50 6.99
N ASP A 486 6.54 -22.23 7.08
CA ASP A 486 7.25 -22.50 8.33
C ASP A 486 8.57 -21.70 8.40
N ASP A 487 9.14 -21.60 9.61
CA ASP A 487 10.50 -21.10 9.77
C ASP A 487 11.47 -22.00 8.99
N GLY A 488 12.32 -21.42 8.15
CA GLY A 488 13.23 -22.13 7.25
C GLY A 488 12.64 -22.51 5.87
N SER A 489 11.31 -22.52 5.69
CA SER A 489 10.69 -22.93 4.41
C SER A 489 10.68 -21.84 3.33
N GLY A 490 11.25 -20.67 3.61
CA GLY A 490 11.31 -19.53 2.69
C GLY A 490 12.20 -19.77 1.47
N GLY A 491 13.11 -20.76 1.52
CA GLY A 491 13.92 -21.16 0.36
C GLY A 491 13.06 -21.69 -0.78
N GLU A 492 12.19 -22.66 -0.48
CA GLU A 492 11.27 -23.27 -1.45
C GLU A 492 10.27 -22.24 -2.00
N LEU A 493 9.72 -21.39 -1.12
CA LEU A 493 8.83 -20.30 -1.51
C LEU A 493 9.49 -19.31 -2.48
N PHE A 494 10.77 -18.99 -2.24
CA PHE A 494 11.54 -18.16 -3.14
C PHE A 494 11.73 -18.84 -4.49
N GLU A 495 12.13 -20.11 -4.52
CA GLU A 495 12.41 -20.85 -5.75
C GLU A 495 11.14 -21.01 -6.61
N GLU A 496 10.02 -21.43 -6.01
CA GLU A 496 8.72 -21.54 -6.70
C GLU A 496 8.27 -20.19 -7.28
N HIS A 497 8.32 -19.11 -6.48
CA HIS A 497 7.89 -17.78 -6.92
C HIS A 497 8.77 -17.23 -8.04
N PHE A 498 10.10 -17.31 -7.89
CA PHE A 498 11.01 -16.71 -8.86
C PHE A 498 11.16 -17.53 -10.13
N LEU A 499 10.93 -18.84 -10.11
CA LEU A 499 10.80 -19.63 -11.32
C LEU A 499 9.65 -19.09 -12.21
N TYR A 500 8.46 -18.94 -11.64
CA TYR A 500 7.32 -18.35 -12.35
C TYR A 500 7.60 -16.91 -12.78
N TRP A 501 8.13 -16.08 -11.87
CA TRP A 501 8.32 -14.66 -12.12
C TRP A 501 9.36 -14.38 -13.21
N ARG A 502 10.46 -15.15 -13.27
CA ARG A 502 11.48 -15.05 -14.34
C ARG A 502 10.90 -15.38 -15.70
N LEU A 503 10.04 -16.39 -15.81
CA LEU A 503 9.32 -16.73 -17.04
C LEU A 503 8.45 -15.56 -17.51
N MET A 504 7.66 -14.96 -16.60
CA MET A 504 6.80 -13.82 -16.93
C MET A 504 7.59 -12.56 -17.31
N GLN A 505 8.75 -12.31 -16.67
CA GLN A 505 9.63 -11.22 -17.05
C GLN A 505 10.25 -11.42 -18.43
N ALA A 506 10.68 -12.64 -18.75
CA ALA A 506 11.19 -12.96 -20.08
C ALA A 506 10.12 -12.70 -21.16
N ALA A 507 8.87 -13.08 -20.89
CA ALA A 507 7.74 -12.81 -21.78
C ALA A 507 7.54 -11.30 -22.01
N ALA A 508 7.53 -10.49 -20.95
CA ALA A 508 7.41 -9.04 -21.05
C ALA A 508 8.59 -8.41 -21.82
N ALA A 509 9.82 -8.87 -21.60
CA ALA A 509 10.99 -8.43 -22.34
C ALA A 509 10.88 -8.75 -23.84
N ILE A 510 10.44 -9.96 -24.18
CA ILE A 510 10.20 -10.37 -25.58
C ILE A 510 9.19 -9.41 -26.24
N GLY A 511 8.07 -9.13 -25.59
CA GLY A 511 7.07 -8.19 -26.09
C GLY A 511 7.59 -6.77 -26.28
N CYS A 512 8.45 -6.31 -25.35
CA CYS A 512 9.14 -5.03 -25.46
C CYS A 512 10.04 -4.97 -26.71
N GLY A 513 10.83 -6.02 -26.95
CA GLY A 513 11.68 -6.14 -28.13
C GLY A 513 10.88 -6.20 -29.44
N GLU A 514 9.77 -6.97 -29.47
CA GLU A 514 8.87 -7.04 -30.63
C GLU A 514 8.32 -5.65 -30.97
N ARG A 515 7.90 -4.87 -29.97
CA ARG A 515 7.42 -3.51 -30.18
C ARG A 515 8.52 -2.58 -30.69
N ALA A 516 9.75 -2.70 -30.18
CA ALA A 516 10.87 -1.89 -30.66
C ALA A 516 11.15 -2.12 -32.16
N LEU A 517 11.09 -3.37 -32.62
CA LEU A 517 11.23 -3.70 -34.06
C LEU A 517 10.08 -3.14 -34.91
N GLU A 518 8.86 -3.10 -34.39
CA GLU A 518 7.73 -2.46 -35.09
C GLU A 518 7.94 -0.94 -35.23
N ILE A 519 8.38 -0.28 -34.15
CA ILE A 519 8.72 1.15 -34.15
C ILE A 519 9.85 1.43 -35.16
N MET A 520 10.87 0.56 -35.20
CA MET A 520 11.94 0.62 -36.20
C MET A 520 11.39 0.47 -37.63
N ALA A 521 10.53 -0.52 -37.86
CA ALA A 521 9.94 -0.78 -39.18
C ALA A 521 9.09 0.41 -39.67
N GLU A 522 8.32 1.04 -38.79
CA GLU A 522 7.57 2.26 -39.08
C GLU A 522 8.50 3.40 -39.49
N ARG A 523 9.55 3.65 -38.69
CA ARG A 523 10.54 4.69 -38.96
C ARG A 523 11.19 4.55 -40.33
N ILE A 524 11.64 3.35 -40.68
CA ILE A 524 12.38 3.16 -41.92
C ILE A 524 11.49 3.26 -43.16
N ARG A 525 10.18 2.99 -43.03
CA ARG A 525 9.19 3.21 -44.10
C ARG A 525 8.90 4.69 -44.31
N GLN A 526 8.77 5.46 -43.24
CA GLN A 526 8.31 6.86 -43.31
C GLN A 526 9.44 7.87 -43.57
N ARG A 527 10.66 7.62 -43.07
CA ARG A 527 11.76 8.60 -43.17
C ARG A 527 12.37 8.62 -44.57
N HIS A 528 12.31 9.78 -45.24
CA HIS A 528 12.86 9.98 -46.58
C HIS A 528 14.18 10.77 -46.56
N VAL A 529 15.26 10.20 -47.10
CA VAL A 529 16.54 10.90 -47.40
C VAL A 529 17.15 10.33 -48.68
N PHE A 530 18.11 11.03 -49.28
CA PHE A 530 18.76 10.59 -50.53
C PHE A 530 17.72 10.15 -51.59
N GLY A 531 16.63 10.92 -51.75
CA GLY A 531 15.59 10.68 -52.76
C GLY A 531 14.62 9.52 -52.50
N GLY A 532 14.43 9.04 -51.26
CA GLY A 532 13.42 8.00 -50.97
C GLY A 532 13.45 7.47 -49.53
N PRO A 533 12.60 6.49 -49.19
CA PRO A 533 12.52 5.94 -47.84
C PRO A 533 13.83 5.23 -47.45
N ILE A 534 14.30 5.42 -46.21
CA ILE A 534 15.52 4.77 -45.72
C ILE A 534 15.41 3.26 -45.66
N GLY A 535 14.18 2.73 -45.61
CA GLY A 535 13.91 1.30 -45.62
C GLY A 535 14.49 0.58 -46.83
N ARG A 536 14.80 1.26 -47.95
CA ARG A 536 15.51 0.64 -49.09
C ARG A 536 16.95 0.20 -48.76
N PHE A 537 17.55 0.73 -47.70
CA PHE A 537 18.89 0.36 -47.28
C PHE A 537 18.84 -0.94 -46.49
N THR A 538 19.36 -2.03 -47.09
CA THR A 538 19.24 -3.38 -46.54
C THR A 538 19.92 -3.56 -45.17
N HIS A 539 20.95 -2.77 -44.86
CA HIS A 539 21.58 -2.77 -43.53
C HIS A 539 20.64 -2.31 -42.40
N LEU A 540 19.53 -1.62 -42.70
CA LEU A 540 18.47 -1.29 -41.75
C LEU A 540 17.37 -2.36 -41.70
N GLN A 541 17.29 -3.26 -42.69
CA GLN A 541 16.30 -4.34 -42.72
C GLN A 541 16.81 -5.62 -42.06
N GLN A 542 18.07 -5.98 -42.32
CA GLN A 542 18.70 -7.19 -41.77
C GLN A 542 18.57 -7.33 -40.24
N PRO A 543 18.76 -6.25 -39.45
CA PRO A 543 18.67 -6.34 -37.99
C PRO A 543 17.25 -6.71 -37.52
N ILE A 544 16.21 -6.20 -38.19
CA ILE A 544 14.81 -6.59 -37.94
C ILE A 544 14.62 -8.09 -38.13
N GLY A 545 15.09 -8.64 -39.26
CA GLY A 545 14.97 -10.07 -39.55
C GLY A 545 15.70 -10.95 -38.53
N LYS A 546 16.93 -10.58 -38.17
CA LYS A 546 17.75 -11.28 -37.17
C LYS A 546 17.05 -11.32 -35.81
N ASN A 547 16.66 -10.17 -35.27
CA ASN A 547 16.13 -10.10 -33.92
C ASN A 547 14.69 -10.56 -33.83
N LEU A 548 13.86 -10.38 -34.87
CA LEU A 548 12.52 -10.98 -34.89
C LEU A 548 12.60 -12.50 -34.81
N THR A 549 13.49 -13.15 -35.58
CA THR A 549 13.70 -14.59 -35.51
C THR A 549 14.15 -15.03 -34.12
N ARG A 550 15.12 -14.32 -33.52
CA ARG A 550 15.62 -14.64 -32.17
C ARG A 550 14.55 -14.47 -31.09
N LEU A 551 13.73 -13.42 -31.16
CA LEU A 551 12.59 -13.23 -30.27
C LEU A 551 11.57 -14.35 -30.41
N ARG A 552 11.32 -14.83 -31.64
CA ARG A 552 10.44 -15.99 -31.88
C ARG A 552 11.00 -17.29 -31.35
N MET A 553 12.32 -17.51 -31.44
CA MET A 553 12.99 -18.64 -30.80
C MET A 553 12.84 -18.58 -29.28
N ALA A 554 13.09 -17.43 -28.66
CA ALA A 554 12.92 -17.22 -27.23
C ALA A 554 11.46 -17.46 -26.80
N LEU A 555 10.48 -16.97 -27.57
CA LEU A 555 9.06 -17.18 -27.30
C LEU A 555 8.64 -18.65 -27.38
N ALA A 556 9.14 -19.39 -28.38
CA ALA A 556 8.87 -20.81 -28.51
C ALA A 556 9.38 -21.59 -27.29
N LEU A 557 10.59 -21.28 -26.83
CA LEU A 557 11.17 -21.88 -25.62
C LEU A 557 10.40 -21.48 -24.35
N ALA A 558 9.97 -20.23 -24.25
CA ALA A 558 9.17 -19.74 -23.13
C ALA A 558 7.81 -20.44 -23.03
N ARG A 559 7.13 -20.69 -24.16
CA ARG A 559 5.88 -21.45 -24.19
C ARG A 559 6.09 -22.90 -23.74
N GLU A 560 7.20 -23.52 -24.13
CA GLU A 560 7.52 -24.87 -23.67
C GLU A 560 7.80 -24.90 -22.16
N ALA A 561 8.58 -23.94 -21.65
CA ALA A 561 8.79 -23.77 -20.21
C ALA A 561 7.47 -23.59 -19.43
N ALA A 562 6.55 -22.77 -19.98
CA ALA A 562 5.24 -22.57 -19.40
C ALA A 562 4.40 -23.86 -19.32
N ARG A 563 4.46 -24.73 -20.35
CA ARG A 563 3.77 -26.02 -20.34
C ARG A 563 4.36 -27.03 -19.37
N PHE A 564 5.67 -27.01 -19.16
CA PHE A 564 6.29 -27.80 -18.10
C PHE A 564 5.85 -27.30 -16.73
N TYR A 565 5.91 -25.98 -16.52
CA TYR A 565 5.42 -25.36 -15.29
C TYR A 565 3.96 -25.70 -15.01
N ASP A 566 3.07 -25.59 -16.01
CA ASP A 566 1.63 -25.89 -15.88
C ASP A 566 1.33 -27.36 -15.54
N ARG A 567 2.24 -28.27 -15.87
CA ARG A 567 2.14 -29.71 -15.52
C ARG A 567 2.82 -30.06 -14.20
N GLY A 568 3.44 -29.10 -13.52
CA GLY A 568 4.22 -29.31 -12.30
C GLY A 568 5.59 -29.95 -12.52
N ASP A 569 6.09 -29.98 -13.76
CA ASP A 569 7.41 -30.51 -14.10
C ASP A 569 8.46 -29.38 -14.00
N PHE A 570 8.76 -28.98 -12.76
CA PHE A 570 9.64 -27.84 -12.49
C PHE A 570 11.09 -28.10 -12.88
N ASP A 571 11.56 -29.35 -12.77
CA ASP A 571 12.91 -29.75 -13.18
C ASP A 571 13.13 -29.56 -14.69
N ALA A 572 12.11 -29.84 -15.51
CA ALA A 572 12.17 -29.56 -16.94
C ALA A 572 11.97 -28.06 -17.27
N ALA A 573 11.19 -27.34 -16.47
CA ALA A 573 10.91 -25.92 -16.68
C ALA A 573 12.12 -25.03 -16.34
N GLU A 574 12.80 -25.28 -15.21
CA GLU A 574 13.85 -24.43 -14.65
C GLU A 574 14.99 -24.08 -15.63
N PRO A 575 15.65 -25.02 -16.31
CA PRO A 575 16.72 -24.69 -17.27
C PRO A 575 16.22 -23.85 -18.45
N LEU A 576 14.98 -24.09 -18.89
CA LEU A 576 14.39 -23.30 -19.96
C LEU A 576 14.10 -21.87 -19.48
N VAL A 577 13.55 -21.71 -18.28
CA VAL A 577 13.26 -20.41 -17.66
C VAL A 577 14.54 -19.60 -17.45
N ASN A 578 15.59 -20.21 -16.91
CA ASN A 578 16.88 -19.54 -16.71
C ASN A 578 17.47 -19.09 -18.06
N GLY A 579 17.47 -19.98 -19.06
CA GLY A 579 17.93 -19.66 -20.42
C GLY A 579 17.18 -18.50 -21.07
N ILE A 580 15.84 -18.51 -21.06
CA ILE A 580 15.03 -17.44 -21.67
C ILE A 580 15.08 -16.14 -20.88
N LYS A 581 15.22 -16.18 -19.56
CA LYS A 581 15.42 -14.98 -18.74
C LYS A 581 16.70 -14.28 -19.20
N ALA A 582 17.79 -15.04 -19.35
CA ALA A 582 19.04 -14.49 -19.85
C ALA A 582 18.90 -13.97 -21.28
N GLU A 583 18.63 -14.88 -22.22
CA GLU A 583 18.76 -14.58 -23.64
C GLU A 583 17.60 -13.73 -24.17
N GLY A 584 16.37 -13.91 -23.65
CA GLY A 584 15.21 -13.10 -24.04
C GLY A 584 15.41 -11.62 -23.74
N VAL A 585 16.01 -11.29 -22.58
CA VAL A 585 16.33 -9.91 -22.20
C VAL A 585 17.45 -9.33 -23.08
N GLU A 586 18.52 -10.09 -23.34
CA GLU A 586 19.64 -9.64 -24.18
C GLU A 586 19.21 -9.42 -25.64
N ILE A 587 18.37 -10.32 -26.20
CA ILE A 587 17.79 -10.16 -27.53
C ILE A 587 16.89 -8.91 -27.60
N ALA A 588 16.07 -8.68 -26.57
CA ALA A 588 15.21 -7.49 -26.51
C ALA A 588 16.02 -6.19 -26.42
N LEU A 589 17.13 -6.18 -25.67
CA LEU A 589 18.06 -5.05 -25.60
C LEU A 589 18.66 -4.74 -26.98
N GLU A 590 19.13 -5.76 -27.69
CA GLU A 590 19.69 -5.60 -29.03
C GLU A 590 18.65 -5.05 -30.02
N ALA A 591 17.41 -5.56 -29.97
CA ALA A 591 16.31 -5.02 -30.77
C ALA A 591 16.02 -3.54 -30.47
N CYS A 592 16.06 -3.14 -29.20
CA CYS A 592 15.87 -1.75 -28.80
C CYS A 592 17.03 -0.85 -29.24
N ASP A 593 18.28 -1.30 -29.12
CA ASP A 593 19.46 -0.56 -29.58
C ASP A 593 19.41 -0.31 -31.10
N GLU A 594 19.11 -1.35 -31.89
CA GLU A 594 18.99 -1.23 -33.34
C GLU A 594 17.87 -0.28 -33.75
N ALA A 595 16.72 -0.37 -33.08
CA ALA A 595 15.62 0.55 -33.28
C ALA A 595 16.00 2.00 -32.97
N MET A 596 16.73 2.23 -31.87
CA MET A 596 17.22 3.55 -31.46
C MET A 596 18.17 4.12 -32.51
N ARG A 597 19.13 3.32 -32.98
CA ARG A 597 20.09 3.72 -34.02
C ARG A 597 19.41 4.04 -35.35
N ALA A 598 18.38 3.29 -35.75
CA ALA A 598 17.60 3.58 -36.95
C ALA A 598 16.83 4.90 -36.90
N HIS A 599 16.56 5.43 -35.69
CA HIS A 599 15.96 6.74 -35.51
C HIS A 599 16.99 7.89 -35.56
N GLY A 600 18.28 7.61 -35.41
CA GLY A 600 19.34 8.62 -35.30
C GLY A 600 19.17 9.45 -34.03
N ALA A 601 19.39 10.77 -34.10
CA ALA A 601 19.24 11.67 -32.95
C ALA A 601 17.84 11.61 -32.30
N LEU A 602 16.79 11.35 -33.09
CA LEU A 602 15.42 11.18 -32.58
C LEU A 602 15.29 9.95 -31.66
N GLY A 603 16.07 8.90 -31.88
CA GLY A 603 16.06 7.72 -31.01
C GLY A 603 16.65 7.99 -29.63
N TYR A 604 17.49 9.03 -29.52
CA TYR A 604 18.09 9.48 -28.27
C TYR A 604 17.21 10.53 -27.54
N SER A 605 16.15 11.03 -28.18
CA SER A 605 15.23 11.98 -27.55
C SER A 605 14.15 11.28 -26.73
N ARG A 606 13.37 12.06 -25.96
CA ARG A 606 12.20 11.56 -25.21
C ARG A 606 10.94 11.48 -26.07
N ASP A 607 11.01 11.85 -27.35
CA ASP A 607 9.85 11.84 -28.26
C ASP A 607 9.51 10.42 -28.73
N VAL A 608 10.44 9.48 -28.55
CA VAL A 608 10.25 8.05 -28.84
C VAL A 608 10.66 7.26 -27.60
N ASP A 609 9.85 6.29 -27.19
CA ASP A 609 10.03 5.53 -25.94
C ASP A 609 11.19 4.51 -25.96
N LEU A 610 12.07 4.55 -26.98
CA LEU A 610 13.18 3.59 -27.14
C LEU A 610 14.22 3.72 -26.03
N GLY A 611 14.56 4.95 -25.63
CA GLY A 611 15.49 5.18 -24.51
C GLY A 611 14.95 4.64 -23.18
N ASP A 612 13.64 4.73 -22.97
CA ASP A 612 12.96 4.22 -21.78
C ASP A 612 13.00 2.68 -21.77
N ARG A 613 12.69 2.05 -22.92
CA ARG A 613 12.77 0.60 -23.09
C ARG A 613 14.16 0.04 -22.80
N VAL A 614 15.21 0.68 -23.31
CA VAL A 614 16.61 0.28 -23.01
C VAL A 614 16.90 0.38 -21.52
N ARG A 615 16.53 1.50 -20.87
CA ARG A 615 16.74 1.69 -19.42
C ARG A 615 16.00 0.65 -18.59
N ASP A 616 14.75 0.34 -18.95
CA ASP A 616 13.93 -0.65 -18.27
C ASP A 616 14.54 -2.05 -18.41
N LEU A 617 14.92 -2.46 -19.64
CA LEU A 617 15.54 -3.75 -19.92
C LEU A 617 16.92 -3.92 -19.24
N MET A 618 17.71 -2.85 -19.11
CA MET A 618 18.94 -2.88 -18.31
C MET A 618 18.66 -3.25 -16.85
N GLY A 619 17.52 -2.82 -16.29
CA GLY A 619 17.05 -3.27 -14.99
C GLY A 619 16.72 -4.76 -14.97
N LEU A 620 16.01 -5.28 -15.97
CA LEU A 620 15.69 -6.72 -16.12
C LEU A 620 16.93 -7.60 -16.30
N ARG A 621 18.01 -7.05 -16.83
CA ARG A 621 19.29 -7.74 -16.97
C ARG A 621 19.88 -8.11 -15.60
N ILE A 622 19.58 -7.33 -14.57
CA ILE A 622 20.11 -7.45 -13.20
C ILE A 622 19.09 -8.10 -12.26
N ALA A 623 17.83 -7.66 -12.33
CA ALA A 623 16.78 -8.06 -11.42
C ALA A 623 16.51 -9.57 -11.45
N ASP A 624 16.14 -10.10 -10.29
CA ASP A 624 15.68 -11.48 -10.08
C ASP A 624 16.68 -12.56 -10.55
N GLY A 625 17.97 -12.22 -10.49
CA GLY A 625 19.12 -13.01 -10.93
C GLY A 625 19.74 -12.39 -12.18
N THR A 626 21.04 -12.12 -12.22
CA THR A 626 21.65 -11.50 -13.41
C THR A 626 21.62 -12.43 -14.62
N THR A 627 21.72 -11.91 -15.85
CA THR A 627 21.81 -12.77 -17.04
C THR A 627 22.99 -13.74 -16.97
N ASP A 628 24.10 -13.32 -16.34
CA ASP A 628 25.26 -14.18 -16.09
C ASP A 628 24.95 -15.33 -15.11
N VAL A 629 24.26 -15.04 -14.01
CA VAL A 629 23.85 -16.07 -13.04
C VAL A 629 22.91 -17.07 -13.71
N MET A 630 21.95 -16.60 -14.49
CA MET A 630 21.02 -17.49 -15.21
C MET A 630 21.75 -18.41 -16.19
N ARG A 631 22.74 -17.89 -16.94
CA ARG A 631 23.60 -18.72 -17.82
C ARG A 631 24.40 -19.76 -17.03
N MET A 632 24.96 -19.36 -15.88
CA MET A 632 25.69 -20.28 -15.00
C MET A 632 24.76 -21.38 -14.45
N THR A 633 23.52 -21.04 -14.09
CA THR A 633 22.53 -22.00 -13.64
C THR A 633 22.21 -23.04 -14.72
N VAL A 634 22.04 -22.62 -15.98
CA VAL A 634 21.84 -23.55 -17.12
C VAL A 634 23.02 -24.51 -17.27
N VAL A 635 24.26 -24.03 -17.13
CA VAL A 635 25.46 -24.89 -17.18
C VAL A 635 25.42 -25.90 -16.03
N ARG A 636 25.13 -25.43 -14.81
CA ARG A 636 25.08 -26.26 -13.60
C ARG A 636 24.04 -27.36 -13.71
N GLU A 637 22.84 -27.05 -14.17
CA GLU A 637 21.73 -28.01 -14.32
C GLU A 637 22.03 -29.05 -15.40
N LYS A 638 22.65 -28.63 -16.51
CA LYS A 638 22.91 -29.53 -17.64
C LYS A 638 24.14 -30.42 -17.45
N TYR A 639 25.20 -29.88 -16.87
CA TYR A 639 26.52 -30.52 -16.85
C TYR A 639 27.02 -30.84 -15.44
N GLY A 640 26.31 -30.44 -14.40
CA GLY A 640 26.67 -30.70 -13.02
C GLY A 640 27.48 -29.59 -12.37
N PHE A 641 27.82 -29.81 -11.09
CA PHE A 641 28.44 -28.81 -10.22
C PHE A 641 29.96 -28.68 -10.41
N ASP A 642 30.59 -29.62 -11.12
CA ASP A 642 32.03 -29.68 -11.31
C ASP A 642 32.58 -28.51 -12.13
N LEU A 643 31.90 -28.13 -13.23
CA LEU A 643 32.26 -26.94 -14.02
C LEU A 643 32.15 -25.66 -13.17
N TRP A 644 31.17 -25.58 -12.28
CA TRP A 644 31.05 -24.48 -11.32
C TRP A 644 32.18 -24.51 -10.29
N GLU A 645 32.45 -25.66 -9.67
CA GLU A 645 33.54 -25.80 -8.68
C GLU A 645 34.90 -25.43 -9.28
N MET A 646 35.16 -25.79 -10.53
CA MET A 646 36.38 -25.40 -11.25
C MET A 646 36.56 -23.88 -11.34
N SER A 647 35.47 -23.11 -11.36
CA SER A 647 35.53 -21.64 -11.41
C SER A 647 35.74 -20.97 -10.04
N VAL A 648 35.36 -21.65 -8.95
CA VAL A 648 35.35 -21.08 -7.59
C VAL A 648 36.52 -21.61 -6.76
N ARG A 649 36.91 -22.88 -6.92
CA ARG A 649 38.11 -23.43 -6.30
C ARG A 649 39.32 -22.93 -7.09
N SER A 650 40.27 -22.29 -6.42
CA SER A 650 41.57 -22.01 -7.02
C SER A 650 42.13 -23.30 -7.60
N PHE A 651 42.36 -23.33 -8.91
CA PHE A 651 42.97 -24.46 -9.61
C PHE A 651 44.40 -24.63 -9.08
N SER A 652 44.56 -25.40 -8.00
CA SER A 652 45.88 -25.82 -7.53
C SER A 652 46.36 -26.90 -8.50
N GLY A 653 46.91 -26.43 -9.62
CA GLY A 653 47.58 -27.27 -10.61
C GLY A 653 48.44 -28.30 -9.88
N GLY A 654 48.23 -29.58 -10.24
CA GLY A 654 48.61 -30.74 -9.45
C GLY A 654 49.93 -30.60 -8.69
N LYS A 655 49.83 -30.60 -7.37
CA LYS A 655 50.82 -31.29 -6.54
C LYS A 655 50.24 -32.67 -6.25
N THR A 656 50.59 -33.61 -7.12
CA THR A 656 50.61 -35.02 -6.76
C THR A 656 51.41 -35.15 -5.47
N ASN A 657 50.73 -35.49 -4.37
CA ASN A 657 51.39 -35.97 -3.16
C ASN A 657 51.95 -37.37 -3.45
N ALA A 658 53.08 -37.40 -4.14
CA ALA A 658 54.03 -38.50 -4.05
C ALA A 658 54.98 -38.18 -2.89
N ARG A 659 54.64 -38.71 -1.72
CA ARG A 659 55.42 -38.93 -0.47
C ARG A 659 54.35 -39.19 0.60
N GLY A 660 54.15 -40.38 1.16
CA GLY A 660 55.00 -41.56 1.29
C GLY A 660 54.81 -42.03 2.74
N GLU A 661 54.40 -43.29 2.90
CA GLU A 661 54.30 -44.10 4.14
C GLU A 661 53.28 -43.68 5.22
#